data_AF-A0A5P1ERK8-F1
#
_entry.id   AF-A0A5P1ERK8-F1
#
_cell.length_a   1.000
_cell.length_b   1.000
_cell.length_c   1.000
_cell.angle_alpha   90.00
_cell.angle_beta   90.00
_cell.angle_gamma   90.00
#
_symmetry.space_group_name_H-M   'P 1'
#
loop_
_entity.id
_entity.type
_entity.pdbx_description
1 polymer ?
#
loop_
_entity_poly.entity_id
_entity_poly.type
_entity_poly.pdbx_seq_one_letter_code
_entity_poly.pdbx_strand_id
1 'polypeptide(L)'
;MQNNYFTGMLRDEVGGFQSLEFLDLSNNQFSGRIPRGIGGLGSLLNLSFSGNNFSGTIPDSIGGLASIQSLDLSRNSLSGSLPSALKSLKSLVSLNLSFNAFSKQIPAGLEGISSLEVLDLSWNKLDGGIAWSLLVESKAVHIDLSGNLLRSSDPNELEFLAEVSETVKYLNLSNNQLTGSLIDGGEMSTFGSLKVLDLSYNQLAGPLPGFDYVYDLEVLRLGNNRFDGFLPNGLLKGDSLVLSELDLSANNLSGHIGLITSTTLQVLNLSSNAISGDPPMLIGSCRVLDLSKNQLSGNLSVISKWGDNLEYINLSQNQLTGSMPDEASQFLRLNYLNLSHNALSNSLPKVLMQYPKLTILDLSSNKFGGPILTDLLTSSTIQELHLGNNSLLGSIMFSLSSSKNSDLQLLDISKNHFNGTFPKDLVSLTRLQALYISANNFSGPLPSSIGNLILLTSLDISLNQFTGPLPTTLPNTLLFFNASYNDLSGSIPANLQKFPDSSFHPGNSRLESPTGPSGTGISPSRIRHKHLKTSIKIAIVGACVAVVVILILLAIFAHCKKISRGSHSDKVTDKTLERRTLQGTATSRPLVLSAEDLQAAPRKGYSPSKTSGLSWSPGSGESYPQETIGRLDVRSPDRLAGELYFLDETITLTPEELSRAPAEVLGRSIHGTSYRAILDNGVFLTVKWLRVGVAKPKKEFAKEAKKFANIRHPNVVGLRGYYWGPSQHEKLILSDYISPGSLASFLYDRPGRRGPPLTWAQRLKVAVDVARGLNYLHLDRSVPHGNLKATNVLLDGLDLNARVADYSLHRPSLTATPTLPNYLESATLATGA
;
A
#
# COMPACT_ATOMS: atom_id res chain seq x y z
N MET A 1 14.22 39.30 6.17
CA MET A 1 13.52 39.65 7.43
C MET A 1 12.69 38.46 7.96
N GLN A 2 13.15 37.22 7.79
CA GLN A 2 12.40 36.02 8.19
C GLN A 2 12.38 35.78 9.71
N ASN A 3 11.40 34.99 10.20
CA ASN A 3 11.30 34.51 11.58
C ASN A 3 11.25 35.63 12.62
N ASN A 4 10.34 36.58 12.42
CA ASN A 4 10.16 37.73 13.29
C ASN A 4 8.66 37.93 13.61
N TYR A 5 8.34 39.01 14.32
CA TYR A 5 6.97 39.39 14.65
C TYR A 5 6.52 40.66 13.89
N PHE A 6 7.06 40.90 12.68
CA PHE A 6 6.65 42.06 11.89
C PHE A 6 5.19 41.94 11.47
N THR A 7 4.45 43.03 11.64
CA THR A 7 3.00 43.13 11.37
C THR A 7 2.73 44.22 10.32
N GLY A 8 1.47 44.36 9.93
CA GLY A 8 1.02 45.40 8.99
C GLY A 8 0.88 44.88 7.56
N MET A 9 0.72 45.80 6.61
CA MET A 9 0.53 45.49 5.19
C MET A 9 1.77 45.90 4.38
N LEU A 10 2.16 45.07 3.42
CA LEU A 10 3.20 45.44 2.45
C LEU A 10 2.61 46.46 1.47
N ARG A 11 3.27 47.62 1.34
CA ARG A 11 2.78 48.71 0.48
C ARG A 11 3.36 48.64 -0.94
N ASP A 12 2.71 49.31 -1.89
CA ASP A 12 3.08 49.31 -3.31
C ASP A 12 4.47 49.90 -3.58
N GLU A 13 5.00 50.75 -2.69
CA GLU A 13 6.34 51.35 -2.85
C GLU A 13 7.48 50.31 -2.84
N VAL A 14 7.21 49.06 -2.41
CA VAL A 14 8.17 47.96 -2.51
C VAL A 14 8.68 47.77 -3.94
N GLY A 15 7.87 48.08 -4.95
CA GLY A 15 8.27 48.02 -6.37
C GLY A 15 9.39 48.98 -6.77
N GLY A 16 9.73 49.97 -5.92
CA GLY A 16 10.82 50.91 -6.15
C GLY A 16 12.22 50.31 -5.94
N PHE A 17 12.34 49.14 -5.29
CA PHE A 17 13.63 48.49 -5.03
C PHE A 17 14.12 47.66 -6.24
N GLN A 18 14.32 48.32 -7.37
CA GLN A 18 14.59 47.65 -8.66
C GLN A 18 15.86 46.78 -8.68
N SER A 19 16.84 47.05 -7.81
CA SER A 19 18.08 46.27 -7.69
C SER A 19 17.98 45.09 -6.71
N LEU A 20 16.80 44.83 -6.14
CA LEU A 20 16.62 43.78 -5.14
C LEU A 20 16.64 42.40 -5.80
N GLU A 21 17.54 41.52 -5.35
CA GLU A 21 17.66 40.15 -5.86
C GLU A 21 17.04 39.11 -4.92
N PHE A 22 17.03 39.37 -3.61
CA PHE A 22 16.51 38.45 -2.59
C PHE A 22 15.58 39.19 -1.64
N LEU A 23 14.33 38.73 -1.54
CA LEU A 23 13.36 39.24 -0.59
C LEU A 23 12.70 38.10 0.17
N ASP A 24 13.03 38.00 1.45
CA ASP A 24 12.49 36.98 2.34
C ASP A 24 11.81 37.64 3.55
N LEU A 25 10.48 37.52 3.60
CA LEU A 25 9.61 37.98 4.69
C LEU A 25 8.93 36.81 5.41
N SER A 26 9.42 35.58 5.22
CA SER A 26 8.76 34.38 5.72
C SER A 26 8.62 34.35 7.25
N ASN A 27 7.63 33.63 7.75
CA ASN A 27 7.35 33.43 9.19
C ASN A 27 7.29 34.75 9.96
N ASN A 28 6.33 35.59 9.59
CA ASN A 28 6.00 36.86 10.23
C ASN A 28 4.48 36.97 10.41
N GLN A 29 3.97 38.17 10.69
CA GLN A 29 2.54 38.46 10.85
C GLN A 29 2.07 39.51 9.84
N PHE A 30 2.69 39.58 8.66
CA PHE A 30 2.23 40.46 7.58
C PHE A 30 0.82 40.05 7.13
N SER A 31 0.01 41.04 6.76
CA SER A 31 -1.41 40.88 6.45
C SER A 31 -1.83 41.75 5.27
N GLY A 32 -3.09 41.66 4.87
CA GLY A 32 -3.60 42.39 3.70
C GLY A 32 -3.26 41.69 2.39
N ARG A 33 -3.34 42.41 1.26
CA ARG A 33 -3.10 41.85 -0.08
C ARG A 33 -1.63 41.96 -0.47
N ILE A 34 -1.19 41.09 -1.37
CA ILE A 34 0.10 41.27 -2.06
C ILE A 34 -0.03 42.53 -2.94
N PRO A 35 0.83 43.55 -2.76
CA PRO A 35 0.76 44.81 -3.51
C PRO A 35 1.06 44.60 -4.99
N ARG A 36 0.43 45.39 -5.86
CA ARG A 36 0.67 45.33 -7.31
C ARG A 36 2.10 45.74 -7.65
N GLY A 37 2.69 46.64 -6.84
CA GLY A 37 4.07 47.09 -6.98
C GLY A 37 5.12 45.97 -6.98
N ILE A 38 4.81 44.76 -6.47
CA ILE A 38 5.74 43.62 -6.47
C ILE A 38 6.25 43.28 -7.88
N GLY A 39 5.42 43.48 -8.90
CA GLY A 39 5.78 43.24 -10.30
C GLY A 39 6.87 44.15 -10.86
N GLY A 40 7.22 45.24 -10.16
CA GLY A 40 8.31 46.14 -10.52
C GLY A 40 9.70 45.62 -10.17
N LEU A 41 9.81 44.54 -9.39
CA LEU A 41 11.07 43.95 -8.94
C LEU A 41 11.68 43.03 -10.01
N GLY A 42 12.04 43.61 -11.17
CA GLY A 42 12.51 42.84 -12.33
C GLY A 42 13.78 42.03 -12.09
N SER A 43 14.67 42.47 -11.20
CA SER A 43 15.94 41.79 -10.85
C SER A 43 15.80 40.71 -9.77
N LEU A 44 14.60 40.49 -9.23
CA LEU A 44 14.39 39.59 -8.10
C LEU A 44 14.57 38.13 -8.55
N LEU A 45 15.43 37.40 -7.84
CA LEU A 45 15.73 35.99 -8.06
C LEU A 45 14.97 35.09 -7.08
N ASN A 46 14.80 35.54 -5.84
CA ASN A 46 14.12 34.78 -4.80
C ASN A 46 13.13 35.66 -4.02
N LEU A 47 11.89 35.21 -3.91
CA LEU A 47 10.82 35.82 -3.16
C LEU A 47 10.18 34.78 -2.24
N SER A 48 10.26 34.99 -0.92
CA SER A 48 9.51 34.19 0.05
C SER A 48 8.66 35.07 0.97
N PHE A 49 7.35 34.85 0.93
CA PHE A 49 6.36 35.43 1.85
C PHE A 49 5.67 34.36 2.71
N SER A 50 6.24 33.16 2.78
CA SER A 50 5.54 32.04 3.41
C SER A 50 5.30 32.21 4.90
N GLY A 51 4.28 31.55 5.45
CA GLY A 51 4.00 31.59 6.89
C GLY A 51 3.61 32.98 7.39
N ASN A 52 2.74 33.67 6.66
CA ASN A 52 2.20 34.98 7.01
C ASN A 52 0.66 34.95 6.94
N ASN A 53 0.02 36.12 7.05
CA ASN A 53 -1.43 36.29 6.94
C ASN A 53 -1.84 37.11 5.69
N PHE A 54 -1.07 37.01 4.60
CA PHE A 54 -1.46 37.62 3.33
C PHE A 54 -2.76 37.00 2.81
N SER A 55 -3.61 37.81 2.18
CA SER A 55 -4.97 37.46 1.80
C SER A 55 -5.36 38.07 0.45
N GLY A 56 -6.51 37.66 -0.10
CA GLY A 56 -6.94 38.06 -1.45
C GLY A 56 -6.18 37.31 -2.55
N THR A 57 -6.19 37.85 -3.77
CA THR A 57 -5.61 37.21 -4.96
C THR A 57 -4.13 37.57 -5.13
N ILE A 58 -3.37 36.69 -5.81
CA ILE A 58 -2.07 37.09 -6.38
C ILE A 58 -2.35 38.10 -7.52
N PRO A 59 -1.73 39.30 -7.53
CA PRO A 59 -1.96 40.29 -8.58
C PRO A 59 -1.34 39.84 -9.91
N ASP A 60 -1.97 40.15 -11.05
CA ASP A 60 -1.43 39.82 -12.39
C ASP A 60 -0.07 40.48 -12.67
N SER A 61 0.27 41.56 -11.96
CA SER A 61 1.59 42.17 -12.04
C SER A 61 2.73 41.24 -11.60
N ILE A 62 2.44 40.12 -10.94
CA ILE A 62 3.44 39.10 -10.58
C ILE A 62 4.24 38.63 -11.80
N GLY A 63 3.65 38.65 -13.01
CA GLY A 63 4.34 38.30 -14.25
C GLY A 63 5.48 39.25 -14.64
N GLY A 64 5.64 40.39 -13.97
CA GLY A 64 6.74 41.33 -14.16
C GLY A 64 8.05 40.92 -13.47
N LEU A 65 8.03 39.89 -12.61
CA LEU A 65 9.21 39.33 -11.95
C LEU A 65 10.08 38.52 -12.94
N ALA A 66 10.62 39.17 -13.96
CA ALA A 66 11.23 38.51 -15.11
C ALA A 66 12.42 37.60 -14.79
N SER A 67 13.18 37.89 -13.73
CA SER A 67 14.36 37.11 -13.31
C SER A 67 14.08 36.08 -12.21
N ILE A 68 12.84 35.94 -11.75
CA ILE A 68 12.54 35.10 -10.58
C ILE A 68 12.83 33.63 -10.84
N GLN A 69 13.51 33.00 -9.87
CA GLN A 69 13.86 31.59 -9.86
C GLN A 69 13.11 30.83 -8.77
N SER A 70 12.91 31.43 -7.60
CA SER A 70 12.15 30.83 -6.50
C SER A 70 11.06 31.78 -6.02
N LEU A 71 9.81 31.29 -6.05
CA LEU A 71 8.63 32.01 -5.58
C LEU A 71 7.88 31.15 -4.56
N ASP A 72 7.94 31.55 -3.29
CA ASP A 72 7.26 30.88 -2.18
C ASP A 72 6.24 31.81 -1.52
N LEU A 73 4.96 31.54 -1.74
CA LEU A 73 3.82 32.23 -1.13
C LEU A 73 3.00 31.29 -0.25
N SER A 74 3.57 30.15 0.15
CA SER A 74 2.87 29.09 0.88
C SER A 74 2.41 29.53 2.28
N ARG A 75 1.50 28.78 2.90
CA ARG A 75 1.06 28.99 4.30
C ARG A 75 0.60 30.43 4.55
N ASN A 76 -0.35 30.88 3.74
CA ASN A 76 -1.00 32.18 3.86
C ASN A 76 -2.53 32.01 3.75
N SER A 77 -3.26 33.12 3.70
CA SER A 77 -4.71 33.16 3.47
C SER A 77 -5.06 33.62 2.04
N LEU A 78 -4.19 33.39 1.06
CA LEU A 78 -4.42 33.79 -0.34
C LEU A 78 -5.55 32.96 -0.95
N SER A 79 -6.31 33.55 -1.86
CA SER A 79 -7.53 32.97 -2.41
C SER A 79 -7.83 33.45 -3.84
N GLY A 80 -8.91 32.94 -4.43
CA GLY A 80 -9.28 33.22 -5.83
C GLY A 80 -8.54 32.30 -6.80
N SER A 81 -8.53 32.66 -8.09
CA SER A 81 -7.85 31.88 -9.13
C SER A 81 -6.36 32.16 -9.17
N LEU A 82 -5.56 31.18 -9.57
CA LEU A 82 -4.16 31.40 -9.92
C LEU A 82 -4.07 32.31 -11.17
N PRO A 83 -3.27 33.39 -11.14
CA PRO A 83 -3.22 34.34 -12.25
C PRO A 83 -2.50 33.75 -13.47
N SER A 84 -3.07 33.95 -14.66
CA SER A 84 -2.48 33.49 -15.92
C SER A 84 -1.09 34.09 -16.19
N ALA A 85 -0.74 35.20 -15.53
CA ALA A 85 0.56 35.86 -15.60
C ALA A 85 1.72 35.00 -15.07
N LEU A 86 1.48 33.94 -14.28
CA LEU A 86 2.53 33.01 -13.83
C LEU A 86 3.30 32.38 -15.00
N LYS A 87 2.66 32.19 -16.16
CA LYS A 87 3.31 31.64 -17.37
C LYS A 87 4.41 32.54 -17.94
N SER A 88 4.46 33.81 -17.54
CA SER A 88 5.48 34.78 -17.97
C SER A 88 6.80 34.62 -17.23
N LEU A 89 6.83 33.87 -16.11
CA LEU A 89 8.00 33.68 -15.27
C LEU A 89 8.91 32.59 -15.86
N LYS A 90 9.59 32.90 -16.98
CA LYS A 90 10.36 31.92 -17.76
C LYS A 90 11.63 31.40 -17.07
N SER A 91 12.10 32.10 -16.04
CA SER A 91 13.27 31.71 -15.23
C SER A 91 12.91 30.91 -13.98
N LEU A 92 11.62 30.64 -13.74
CA LEU A 92 11.14 30.05 -12.50
C LEU A 92 11.54 28.58 -12.39
N VAL A 93 12.30 28.27 -11.34
CA VAL A 93 12.77 26.92 -10.98
C VAL A 93 11.88 26.28 -9.92
N SER A 94 11.39 27.07 -8.96
CA SER A 94 10.55 26.58 -7.87
C SER A 94 9.37 27.49 -7.63
N LEU A 95 8.17 26.92 -7.67
CA LEU A 95 6.91 27.57 -7.34
C LEU A 95 6.25 26.84 -6.17
N ASN A 96 6.11 27.51 -5.03
CA ASN A 96 5.36 26.99 -3.90
C ASN A 96 4.21 27.92 -3.53
N LEU A 97 2.97 27.45 -3.74
CA LEU A 97 1.73 28.14 -3.39
C LEU A 97 0.87 27.33 -2.41
N SER A 98 1.45 26.32 -1.76
CA SER A 98 0.71 25.37 -0.93
C SER A 98 0.13 25.99 0.35
N PHE A 99 -0.83 25.29 0.96
CA PHE A 99 -1.49 25.74 2.20
C PHE A 99 -2.07 27.16 2.09
N ASN A 100 -2.90 27.36 1.07
CA ASN A 100 -3.66 28.58 0.84
C ASN A 100 -5.14 28.21 0.56
N ALA A 101 -5.92 29.13 0.03
CA ALA A 101 -7.30 28.93 -0.38
C ALA A 101 -7.53 29.23 -1.87
N PHE A 102 -6.52 28.99 -2.73
CA PHE A 102 -6.67 29.11 -4.18
C PHE A 102 -7.74 28.15 -4.69
N SER A 103 -8.53 28.60 -5.66
CA SER A 103 -9.68 27.88 -6.21
C SER A 103 -9.68 27.99 -7.73
N LYS A 104 -10.67 27.40 -8.39
CA LYS A 104 -10.74 27.28 -9.85
C LYS A 104 -9.65 26.35 -10.40
N GLN A 105 -9.67 26.17 -11.71
CA GLN A 105 -8.73 25.34 -12.44
C GLN A 105 -7.32 25.93 -12.44
N ILE A 106 -6.33 25.05 -12.55
CA ILE A 106 -4.94 25.42 -12.78
C ILE A 106 -4.85 26.06 -14.18
N PRO A 107 -4.30 27.29 -14.31
CA PRO A 107 -4.22 27.97 -15.60
C PRO A 107 -3.20 27.30 -16.52
N ALA A 108 -3.54 27.22 -17.81
CA ALA A 108 -2.62 26.73 -18.83
C ALA A 108 -1.40 27.66 -19.02
N GLY A 109 -0.30 27.08 -19.51
CA GLY A 109 0.96 27.73 -19.78
C GLY A 109 2.06 27.49 -18.74
N LEU A 110 1.74 26.85 -17.61
CA LEU A 110 2.74 26.41 -16.62
C LEU A 110 3.60 25.25 -17.18
N GLU A 111 3.01 24.42 -18.03
CA GLU A 111 3.69 23.36 -18.78
C GLU A 111 4.86 23.89 -19.64
N GLY A 112 4.77 25.14 -20.11
CA GLY A 112 5.77 25.77 -20.96
C GLY A 112 6.91 26.49 -20.22
N ILE A 113 7.05 26.29 -18.90
CA ILE A 113 8.16 26.85 -18.11
C ILE A 113 9.28 25.81 -18.07
N SER A 114 10.22 25.90 -19.02
CA SER A 114 11.26 24.88 -19.22
C SER A 114 12.28 24.77 -18.10
N SER A 115 12.38 25.79 -17.23
CA SER A 115 13.30 25.84 -16.09
C SER A 115 12.68 25.29 -14.80
N LEU A 116 11.37 25.03 -14.78
CA LEU A 116 10.65 24.62 -13.58
C LEU A 116 11.09 23.22 -13.16
N GLU A 117 11.54 23.08 -11.92
CA GLU A 117 11.92 21.81 -11.30
C GLU A 117 10.91 21.38 -10.23
N VAL A 118 10.35 22.35 -9.48
CA VAL A 118 9.44 22.09 -8.35
C VAL A 118 8.16 22.91 -8.50
N LEU A 119 7.02 22.22 -8.49
CA LEU A 119 5.69 22.79 -8.44
C LEU A 119 4.91 22.22 -7.25
N ASP A 120 4.62 23.05 -6.26
CA ASP A 120 3.80 22.69 -5.11
C ASP A 120 2.56 23.59 -5.04
N LEU A 121 1.40 23.01 -5.35
CA LEU A 121 0.07 23.63 -5.25
C LEU A 121 -0.80 22.92 -4.20
N SER A 122 -0.19 22.13 -3.32
CA SER A 122 -0.90 21.27 -2.38
C SER A 122 -1.72 22.06 -1.35
N TRP A 123 -2.72 21.41 -0.75
CA TRP A 123 -3.56 21.98 0.31
C TRP A 123 -4.18 23.33 -0.06
N ASN A 124 -4.87 23.35 -1.20
CA ASN A 124 -5.66 24.47 -1.70
C ASN A 124 -7.12 23.99 -1.95
N LYS A 125 -7.89 24.75 -2.73
CA LYS A 125 -9.26 24.43 -3.16
C LYS A 125 -9.36 24.39 -4.68
N LEU A 126 -8.27 24.07 -5.37
CA LEU A 126 -8.23 23.99 -6.84
C LEU A 126 -9.22 22.92 -7.30
N ASP A 127 -10.02 23.22 -8.31
CA ASP A 127 -11.09 22.36 -8.80
C ASP A 127 -10.99 22.14 -10.33
N GLY A 128 -11.88 21.32 -10.86
CA GLY A 128 -11.84 20.90 -12.26
C GLY A 128 -10.91 19.71 -12.51
N GLY A 129 -10.53 19.51 -13.78
CA GLY A 129 -9.68 18.40 -14.21
C GLY A 129 -8.24 18.51 -13.72
N ILE A 130 -7.49 17.41 -13.77
CA ILE A 130 -6.07 17.30 -13.36
C ILE A 130 -5.12 18.19 -14.20
N ALA A 131 -5.63 18.79 -15.29
CA ALA A 131 -4.84 19.52 -16.28
C ALA A 131 -3.70 18.65 -16.84
N TRP A 132 -4.05 17.52 -17.47
CA TRP A 132 -3.09 16.50 -17.94
C TRP A 132 -1.95 17.05 -18.80
N SER A 133 -2.19 18.11 -19.59
CA SER A 133 -1.13 18.80 -20.34
C SER A 133 0.03 19.27 -19.44
N LEU A 134 -0.27 19.69 -18.20
CA LEU A 134 0.73 20.05 -17.20
C LEU A 134 1.59 18.86 -16.78
N LEU A 135 1.06 17.64 -16.76
CA LEU A 135 1.85 16.47 -16.36
C LEU A 135 2.62 15.86 -17.54
N VAL A 136 2.03 15.89 -18.74
CA VAL A 136 2.60 15.31 -19.97
C VAL A 136 3.71 16.19 -20.55
N GLU A 137 3.55 17.52 -20.54
CA GLU A 137 4.48 18.44 -21.22
C GLU A 137 5.50 19.11 -20.27
N SER A 138 5.31 19.00 -18.96
CA SER A 138 6.16 19.66 -17.98
C SER A 138 7.61 19.17 -18.00
N LYS A 139 8.51 20.06 -17.57
CA LYS A 139 9.93 19.77 -17.29
C LYS A 139 10.24 19.63 -15.80
N ALA A 140 9.22 19.75 -14.95
CA ALA A 140 9.36 19.64 -13.51
C ALA A 140 9.70 18.23 -13.07
N VAL A 141 10.54 18.15 -12.04
CA VAL A 141 10.96 16.91 -11.40
C VAL A 141 9.99 16.52 -10.28
N HIS A 142 9.44 17.53 -9.60
CA HIS A 142 8.57 17.37 -8.44
C HIS A 142 7.27 18.14 -8.64
N ILE A 143 6.15 17.43 -8.65
CA ILE A 143 4.81 18.00 -8.76
C ILE A 143 3.95 17.48 -7.60
N ASP A 144 3.48 18.40 -6.75
CA ASP A 144 2.52 18.11 -5.68
C ASP A 144 1.25 18.94 -5.88
N LEU A 145 0.14 18.24 -6.16
CA LEU A 145 -1.21 18.79 -6.28
C LEU A 145 -2.16 18.23 -5.21
N SER A 146 -1.62 17.64 -4.15
CA SER A 146 -2.41 16.95 -3.14
C SER A 146 -3.30 17.88 -2.32
N GLY A 147 -4.37 17.36 -1.71
CA GLY A 147 -5.23 18.14 -0.82
C GLY A 147 -5.99 19.26 -1.53
N ASN A 148 -6.48 18.98 -2.75
CA ASN A 148 -7.29 19.90 -3.55
C ASN A 148 -8.69 19.29 -3.81
N LEU A 149 -9.46 19.90 -4.70
CA LEU A 149 -10.79 19.45 -5.13
C LEU A 149 -10.76 18.96 -6.60
N LEU A 150 -9.60 18.51 -7.09
CA LEU A 150 -9.44 18.03 -8.46
C LEU A 150 -10.29 16.79 -8.68
N ARG A 151 -10.90 16.69 -9.85
CA ARG A 151 -11.81 15.61 -10.26
C ARG A 151 -11.35 15.06 -11.60
N SER A 152 -11.65 13.80 -11.87
CA SER A 152 -11.52 13.28 -13.23
C SER A 152 -12.68 13.81 -14.07
N SER A 153 -12.38 14.28 -15.28
CA SER A 153 -13.44 14.72 -16.22
C SER A 153 -14.04 13.53 -16.95
N ASP A 154 -13.25 12.47 -17.14
CA ASP A 154 -13.62 11.19 -17.76
C ASP A 154 -13.06 10.02 -16.90
N PRO A 155 -13.78 8.90 -16.73
CA PRO A 155 -13.23 7.67 -16.12
C PRO A 155 -11.94 7.13 -16.73
N ASN A 156 -11.67 7.40 -18.01
CA ASN A 156 -10.53 6.88 -18.75
C ASN A 156 -9.30 7.80 -18.72
N GLU A 157 -9.43 9.05 -18.25
CA GLU A 157 -8.35 10.04 -18.21
C GLU A 157 -7.09 9.60 -17.44
N LEU A 158 -7.19 8.60 -16.56
CA LEU A 158 -6.03 8.05 -15.88
C LEU A 158 -5.06 7.31 -16.82
N GLU A 159 -5.46 7.03 -18.06
CA GLU A 159 -4.56 6.55 -19.11
C GLU A 159 -3.37 7.50 -19.32
N PHE A 160 -3.58 8.81 -19.15
CA PHE A 160 -2.54 9.83 -19.28
C PHE A 160 -1.45 9.73 -18.20
N LEU A 161 -1.65 8.94 -17.13
CA LEU A 161 -0.55 8.60 -16.22
C LEU A 161 0.60 7.89 -16.94
N ALA A 162 0.31 7.17 -18.02
CA ALA A 162 1.34 6.53 -18.83
C ALA A 162 2.12 7.50 -19.72
N GLU A 163 1.56 8.69 -19.96
CA GLU A 163 2.13 9.75 -20.79
C GLU A 163 2.83 10.84 -19.97
N VAL A 164 2.88 10.71 -18.64
CA VAL A 164 3.55 11.66 -17.76
C VAL A 164 5.00 11.84 -18.22
N SER A 165 5.43 13.10 -18.29
CA SER A 165 6.77 13.49 -18.74
C SER A 165 7.86 12.71 -18.01
N GLU A 166 8.87 12.23 -18.74
CA GLU A 166 10.01 11.48 -18.19
C GLU A 166 10.86 12.30 -17.19
N THR A 167 10.66 13.62 -17.14
CA THR A 167 11.32 14.49 -16.17
C THR A 167 10.68 14.40 -14.79
N VAL A 168 9.37 14.11 -14.71
CA VAL A 168 8.63 14.03 -13.46
C VAL A 168 9.05 12.75 -12.74
N LYS A 169 9.65 12.91 -11.56
CA LYS A 169 10.07 11.80 -10.69
C LYS A 169 9.18 11.64 -9.47
N TYR A 170 8.59 12.74 -9.02
CA TYR A 170 7.67 12.77 -7.89
C TYR A 170 6.34 13.36 -8.33
N LEU A 171 5.28 12.56 -8.20
CA LEU A 171 3.91 12.98 -8.47
C LEU A 171 3.02 12.63 -7.29
N ASN A 172 2.43 13.66 -6.67
CA ASN A 172 1.47 13.51 -5.60
C ASN A 172 0.12 14.14 -5.98
N LEU A 173 -0.90 13.30 -6.15
CA LEU A 173 -2.28 13.68 -6.42
C LEU A 173 -3.21 13.24 -5.28
N SER A 174 -2.67 12.91 -4.11
CA SER A 174 -3.43 12.40 -2.98
C SER A 174 -4.45 13.42 -2.43
N ASN A 175 -5.46 12.96 -1.70
CA ASN A 175 -6.49 13.82 -1.09
C ASN A 175 -7.19 14.72 -2.13
N ASN A 176 -7.68 14.12 -3.22
CA ASN A 176 -8.47 14.79 -4.24
C ASN A 176 -9.81 14.02 -4.42
N GLN A 177 -10.52 14.27 -5.52
CA GLN A 177 -11.79 13.62 -5.86
C GLN A 177 -11.67 12.83 -7.17
N LEU A 178 -10.49 12.22 -7.41
CA LEU A 178 -10.22 11.49 -8.64
C LEU A 178 -11.01 10.18 -8.68
N THR A 179 -11.54 9.86 -9.85
CA THR A 179 -12.29 8.63 -10.15
C THR A 179 -11.70 7.95 -11.39
N GLY A 180 -12.09 6.71 -11.67
CA GLY A 180 -11.61 5.95 -12.82
C GLY A 180 -10.81 4.72 -12.42
N SER A 181 -10.24 4.04 -13.41
CA SER A 181 -9.46 2.80 -13.26
C SER A 181 -8.00 3.01 -13.66
N LEU A 182 -7.10 2.23 -13.07
CA LEU A 182 -5.69 2.14 -13.52
C LEU A 182 -5.48 1.08 -14.62
N ILE A 183 -6.52 0.34 -15.00
CA ILE A 183 -6.51 -0.62 -16.11
C ILE A 183 -7.61 -0.21 -17.09
N ASP A 184 -7.25 0.05 -18.36
CA ASP A 184 -8.18 0.16 -19.48
C ASP A 184 -7.62 -0.50 -20.75
N GLY A 185 -8.49 -1.05 -21.61
CA GLY A 185 -8.20 -1.35 -23.02
C GLY A 185 -7.21 -2.49 -23.35
N GLY A 186 -6.55 -3.12 -22.38
CA GLY A 186 -5.61 -4.22 -22.63
C GLY A 186 -4.16 -3.81 -22.93
N GLU A 187 -3.85 -2.51 -22.87
CA GLU A 187 -2.47 -2.00 -22.84
C GLU A 187 -2.09 -1.59 -21.41
N MET A 188 -0.88 -1.96 -21.00
CA MET A 188 -0.42 -1.83 -19.62
C MET A 188 -0.05 -0.37 -19.35
N SER A 189 -0.66 0.29 -18.36
CA SER A 189 -0.23 1.60 -17.90
C SER A 189 1.22 1.54 -17.41
N THR A 190 2.15 2.08 -18.18
CA THR A 190 3.56 2.21 -17.80
C THR A 190 3.72 3.52 -17.04
N PHE A 191 4.08 3.50 -15.75
CA PHE A 191 4.27 4.74 -14.94
C PHE A 191 5.55 5.53 -15.31
N GLY A 192 5.98 5.44 -16.56
CA GLY A 192 7.16 6.10 -17.11
C GLY A 192 8.39 5.90 -16.23
N SER A 193 8.96 7.02 -15.81
CA SER A 193 10.20 7.12 -15.03
C SER A 193 9.96 7.68 -13.62
N LEU A 194 8.72 7.58 -13.13
CA LEU A 194 8.32 7.99 -11.79
C LEU A 194 9.04 7.17 -10.72
N LYS A 195 9.55 7.86 -9.69
CA LYS A 195 10.11 7.28 -8.47
C LYS A 195 9.09 7.24 -7.34
N VAL A 196 8.24 8.26 -7.26
CA VAL A 196 7.19 8.37 -6.24
C VAL A 196 5.87 8.69 -6.92
N LEU A 197 4.87 7.84 -6.66
CA LEU A 197 3.49 8.06 -7.05
C LEU A 197 2.58 7.92 -5.83
N ASP A 198 1.88 9.00 -5.50
CA ASP A 198 0.87 9.02 -4.44
C ASP A 198 -0.50 9.43 -4.99
N LEU A 199 -1.43 8.48 -5.04
CA LEU A 199 -2.83 8.66 -5.43
C LEU A 199 -3.78 8.40 -4.26
N SER A 200 -3.28 8.39 -3.03
CA SER A 200 -4.05 8.00 -1.85
C SER A 200 -5.22 8.96 -1.57
N TYR A 201 -6.24 8.50 -0.85
CA TYR A 201 -7.41 9.33 -0.48
C TYR A 201 -8.10 9.94 -1.70
N ASN A 202 -8.46 9.10 -2.65
CA ASN A 202 -9.26 9.45 -3.82
C ASN A 202 -10.47 8.49 -3.91
N GLN A 203 -11.13 8.43 -5.07
CA GLN A 203 -12.26 7.54 -5.35
C GLN A 203 -11.96 6.60 -6.54
N LEU A 204 -10.68 6.27 -6.74
CA LEU A 204 -10.22 5.37 -7.79
C LEU A 204 -10.72 3.95 -7.54
N ALA A 205 -11.06 3.22 -8.59
CA ALA A 205 -11.70 1.91 -8.49
C ALA A 205 -11.15 0.94 -9.55
N GLY A 206 -11.62 -0.32 -9.49
CA GLY A 206 -11.20 -1.37 -10.41
C GLY A 206 -9.91 -2.08 -9.97
N PRO A 207 -9.43 -3.03 -10.79
CA PRO A 207 -8.26 -3.81 -10.46
C PRO A 207 -6.96 -3.01 -10.57
N LEU A 208 -5.92 -3.48 -9.87
CA LEU A 208 -4.57 -2.94 -10.00
C LEU A 208 -3.83 -3.56 -11.19
N PRO A 209 -3.02 -2.78 -11.95
CA PRO A 209 -2.20 -3.30 -13.05
C PRO A 209 -1.10 -4.24 -12.54
N GLY A 210 -0.46 -5.00 -13.44
CA GLY A 210 0.59 -5.96 -13.07
C GLY A 210 1.91 -5.33 -12.58
N PHE A 211 2.16 -4.06 -12.90
CA PHE A 211 3.42 -3.32 -12.63
C PHE A 211 4.69 -3.96 -13.22
N ASP A 212 4.58 -4.79 -14.27
CA ASP A 212 5.70 -5.55 -14.84
C ASP A 212 6.81 -4.70 -15.50
N TYR A 213 6.59 -3.38 -15.69
CA TYR A 213 7.48 -2.48 -16.44
C TYR A 213 7.85 -1.18 -15.70
N VAL A 214 7.84 -1.19 -14.36
CA VAL A 214 8.05 0.02 -13.56
C VAL A 214 9.35 -0.06 -12.78
N TYR A 215 10.48 0.11 -13.46
CA TYR A 215 11.79 -0.21 -12.87
C TYR A 215 12.32 0.86 -11.89
N ASP A 216 11.84 2.10 -12.00
CA ASP A 216 12.34 3.23 -11.20
C ASP A 216 11.46 3.55 -9.97
N LEU A 217 10.28 2.93 -9.85
CA LEU A 217 9.31 3.28 -8.80
C LEU A 217 9.76 2.74 -7.45
N GLU A 218 10.08 3.67 -6.55
CA GLU A 218 10.58 3.43 -5.19
C GLU A 218 9.45 3.52 -4.16
N VAL A 219 8.43 4.34 -4.40
CA VAL A 219 7.29 4.56 -3.48
C VAL A 219 5.98 4.55 -4.26
N LEU A 220 5.07 3.66 -3.87
CA LEU A 220 3.71 3.59 -4.42
C LEU A 220 2.69 3.67 -3.28
N ARG A 221 1.87 4.71 -3.30
CA ARG A 221 0.78 4.90 -2.32
C ARG A 221 -0.55 5.05 -3.03
N LEU A 222 -1.43 4.08 -2.82
CA LEU A 222 -2.78 4.01 -3.37
C LEU A 222 -3.83 3.83 -2.27
N GLY A 223 -3.46 4.09 -1.01
CA GLY A 223 -4.32 3.82 0.14
C GLY A 223 -5.58 4.69 0.16
N ASN A 224 -6.64 4.25 0.84
CA ASN A 224 -7.93 4.96 0.92
C ASN A 224 -8.53 5.26 -0.46
N ASN A 225 -8.73 4.21 -1.26
CA ASN A 225 -9.43 4.26 -2.54
C ASN A 225 -10.51 3.15 -2.57
N ARG A 226 -10.98 2.77 -3.76
CA ARG A 226 -11.96 1.70 -3.98
C ARG A 226 -11.40 0.61 -4.92
N PHE A 227 -10.08 0.42 -4.95
CA PHE A 227 -9.46 -0.62 -5.77
C PHE A 227 -9.92 -2.00 -5.32
N ASP A 228 -10.17 -2.89 -6.28
CA ASP A 228 -10.67 -4.24 -6.05
C ASP A 228 -9.85 -5.31 -6.79
N GLY A 229 -10.35 -6.54 -6.84
CA GLY A 229 -9.66 -7.66 -7.47
C GLY A 229 -8.52 -8.23 -6.60
N PHE A 230 -7.57 -8.89 -7.25
CA PHE A 230 -6.46 -9.57 -6.59
C PHE A 230 -5.23 -8.68 -6.50
N LEU A 231 -4.49 -8.77 -5.39
CA LEU A 231 -3.18 -8.14 -5.26
C LEU A 231 -2.21 -8.68 -6.33
N PRO A 232 -1.62 -7.81 -7.20
CA PRO A 232 -0.66 -8.25 -8.21
C PRO A 232 0.61 -8.82 -7.56
N ASN A 233 0.90 -10.09 -7.83
CA ASN A 233 2.07 -10.78 -7.27
C ASN A 233 3.41 -10.12 -7.59
N GLY A 234 3.50 -9.37 -8.71
CA GLY A 234 4.71 -8.64 -9.12
C GLY A 234 5.15 -7.60 -8.08
N LEU A 235 4.21 -6.96 -7.39
CA LEU A 235 4.49 -5.96 -6.35
C LEU A 235 5.20 -6.55 -5.12
N LEU A 236 5.11 -7.87 -4.91
CA LEU A 236 5.66 -8.55 -3.73
C LEU A 236 6.86 -9.46 -4.04
N LYS A 237 7.20 -9.67 -5.31
CA LYS A 237 8.24 -10.60 -5.75
C LYS A 237 9.37 -9.85 -6.49
N GLY A 238 10.65 -10.11 -6.14
CA GLY A 238 11.85 -9.46 -6.73
C GLY A 238 12.05 -9.73 -8.23
N ASP A 239 12.99 -9.16 -8.99
CA ASP A 239 13.97 -8.08 -8.80
C ASP A 239 13.65 -6.86 -9.72
N SER A 240 12.45 -6.85 -10.31
CA SER A 240 12.07 -5.91 -11.37
C SER A 240 11.66 -4.53 -10.87
N LEU A 241 11.37 -4.41 -9.57
CA LEU A 241 10.83 -3.21 -8.94
C LEU A 241 11.79 -2.80 -7.81
N VAL A 242 12.28 -1.57 -7.84
CA VAL A 242 13.08 -0.96 -6.75
C VAL A 242 12.20 -0.48 -5.59
N LEU A 243 10.96 -0.97 -5.52
CA LEU A 243 9.94 -0.53 -4.59
C LEU A 243 10.38 -0.74 -3.14
N SER A 244 10.53 0.37 -2.42
CA SER A 244 10.89 0.43 -1.01
C SER A 244 9.68 0.60 -0.10
N GLU A 245 8.63 1.24 -0.59
CA GLU A 245 7.37 1.49 0.13
C GLU A 245 6.16 1.18 -0.74
N LEU A 246 5.26 0.36 -0.21
CA LEU A 246 3.98 0.02 -0.81
C LEU A 246 2.86 0.23 0.21
N ASP A 247 1.98 1.20 -0.05
CA ASP A 247 0.75 1.40 0.72
C ASP A 247 -0.47 1.19 -0.18
N LEU A 248 -1.20 0.09 0.06
CA LEU A 248 -2.49 -0.22 -0.57
C LEU A 248 -3.61 -0.31 0.47
N SER A 249 -3.43 0.31 1.64
CA SER A 249 -4.37 0.22 2.75
C SER A 249 -5.74 0.79 2.44
N ALA A 250 -6.78 0.36 3.16
CA ALA A 250 -8.13 0.89 3.03
C ALA A 250 -8.64 0.87 1.57
N ASN A 251 -8.57 -0.31 0.96
CA ASN A 251 -9.13 -0.61 -0.35
C ASN A 251 -10.03 -1.86 -0.25
N ASN A 252 -10.48 -2.38 -1.38
CA ASN A 252 -11.32 -3.57 -1.48
C ASN A 252 -10.56 -4.76 -2.10
N LEU A 253 -9.24 -4.80 -1.92
CA LEU A 253 -8.37 -5.83 -2.49
C LEU A 253 -8.57 -7.17 -1.79
N SER A 254 -8.49 -8.25 -2.55
CA SER A 254 -8.68 -9.62 -2.10
C SER A 254 -7.54 -10.53 -2.56
N GLY A 255 -7.59 -11.80 -2.17
CA GLY A 255 -6.57 -12.78 -2.50
C GLY A 255 -5.68 -13.15 -1.33
N HIS A 256 -4.58 -13.83 -1.63
CA HIS A 256 -3.71 -14.47 -0.65
C HIS A 256 -2.27 -13.97 -0.81
N ILE A 257 -1.61 -13.63 0.30
CA ILE A 257 -0.20 -13.21 0.30
C ILE A 257 0.66 -14.45 0.51
N GLY A 258 0.90 -15.23 -0.55
CA GLY A 258 1.63 -16.50 -0.42
C GLY A 258 3.10 -16.34 0.02
N LEU A 259 3.82 -15.42 -0.64
CA LEU A 259 5.25 -15.20 -0.39
C LEU A 259 5.64 -13.77 -0.79
N ILE A 260 6.42 -13.11 0.07
CA ILE A 260 7.09 -11.85 -0.27
C ILE A 260 8.57 -12.17 -0.45
N THR A 261 9.06 -11.98 -1.68
CA THR A 261 10.48 -12.20 -2.03
C THR A 261 11.21 -10.92 -2.42
N SER A 262 10.53 -9.77 -2.37
CA SER A 262 11.18 -8.48 -2.62
C SER A 262 12.33 -8.25 -1.61
N THR A 263 13.48 -7.87 -2.16
CA THR A 263 14.70 -7.53 -1.41
C THR A 263 14.81 -6.04 -1.12
N THR A 264 14.04 -5.21 -1.82
CA THR A 264 14.03 -3.75 -1.70
C THR A 264 12.91 -3.25 -0.79
N LEU A 265 11.78 -3.96 -0.74
CA LEU A 265 10.58 -3.54 -0.01
C LEU A 265 10.83 -3.49 1.50
N GLN A 266 10.80 -2.28 2.07
CA GLN A 266 11.00 -2.01 3.50
C GLN A 266 9.69 -1.78 4.24
N VAL A 267 8.73 -1.11 3.59
CA VAL A 267 7.43 -0.76 4.18
C VAL A 267 6.32 -1.36 3.34
N LEU A 268 5.52 -2.22 3.96
CA LEU A 268 4.34 -2.82 3.35
C LEU A 268 3.12 -2.58 4.24
N ASN A 269 2.17 -1.80 3.72
CA ASN A 269 0.88 -1.56 4.34
C ASN A 269 -0.24 -2.06 3.43
N LEU A 270 -0.86 -3.17 3.82
CA LEU A 270 -2.02 -3.76 3.15
C LEU A 270 -3.25 -3.77 4.08
N SER A 271 -3.23 -2.96 5.13
CA SER A 271 -4.27 -2.96 6.15
C SER A 271 -5.64 -2.56 5.61
N SER A 272 -6.72 -2.97 6.27
CA SER A 272 -8.09 -2.59 5.92
C SER A 272 -8.46 -2.99 4.48
N ASN A 273 -8.27 -4.26 4.13
CA ASN A 273 -8.65 -4.86 2.84
C ASN A 273 -9.45 -6.15 3.09
N ALA A 274 -9.69 -6.93 2.03
CA ALA A 274 -10.34 -8.25 2.08
C ALA A 274 -9.34 -9.40 1.80
N ILE A 275 -8.07 -9.24 2.19
CA ILE A 275 -7.02 -10.25 1.97
C ILE A 275 -7.28 -11.44 2.91
N SER A 276 -7.26 -12.65 2.36
CA SER A 276 -7.61 -13.89 3.05
C SER A 276 -6.46 -14.92 3.03
N GLY A 277 -6.64 -16.02 3.78
CA GLY A 277 -5.69 -17.11 3.85
C GLY A 277 -4.60 -16.92 4.90
N ASP A 278 -3.57 -17.75 4.84
CA ASP A 278 -2.46 -17.72 5.80
C ASP A 278 -1.59 -16.46 5.65
N PRO A 279 -0.95 -15.98 6.74
CA PRO A 279 0.10 -14.97 6.64
C PRO A 279 1.26 -15.45 5.74
N PRO A 280 2.01 -14.53 5.12
CA PRO A 280 3.07 -14.89 4.19
C PRO A 280 4.16 -15.74 4.83
N MET A 281 4.64 -16.76 4.10
CA MET A 281 5.71 -17.64 4.60
C MET A 281 7.07 -16.94 4.75
N LEU A 282 7.35 -15.95 3.90
CA LEU A 282 8.53 -15.09 3.93
C LEU A 282 8.08 -13.65 3.69
N ILE A 283 8.83 -12.72 4.26
CA ILE A 283 8.55 -11.27 4.25
C ILE A 283 9.63 -10.45 3.53
N GLY A 284 10.58 -11.12 2.85
CA GLY A 284 11.70 -10.45 2.18
C GLY A 284 12.50 -9.57 3.15
N SER A 285 12.69 -8.30 2.77
CA SER A 285 13.41 -7.29 3.56
C SER A 285 12.52 -6.32 4.33
N CYS A 286 11.24 -6.64 4.53
CA CYS A 286 10.31 -5.74 5.21
C CYS A 286 10.77 -5.41 6.65
N ARG A 287 10.80 -4.12 6.97
CA ARG A 287 10.98 -3.57 8.33
C ARG A 287 9.64 -3.22 8.97
N VAL A 288 8.70 -2.74 8.17
CA VAL A 288 7.34 -2.38 8.60
C VAL A 288 6.34 -3.24 7.83
N LEU A 289 5.55 -4.02 8.56
CA LEU A 289 4.53 -4.89 8.00
C LEU A 289 3.19 -4.63 8.70
N ASP A 290 2.25 -4.03 7.99
CA ASP A 290 0.86 -3.87 8.44
C ASP A 290 -0.11 -4.64 7.55
N LEU A 291 -0.64 -5.73 8.10
CA LEU A 291 -1.68 -6.56 7.48
C LEU A 291 -2.97 -6.54 8.31
N SER A 292 -3.14 -5.53 9.18
CA SER A 292 -4.29 -5.46 10.07
C SER A 292 -5.62 -5.26 9.33
N LYS A 293 -6.74 -5.57 10.00
CA LYS A 293 -8.10 -5.37 9.44
C LYS A 293 -8.29 -6.07 8.09
N ASN A 294 -7.94 -7.35 8.05
CA ASN A 294 -8.10 -8.21 6.88
C ASN A 294 -8.88 -9.48 7.28
N GLN A 295 -8.91 -10.47 6.39
CA GLN A 295 -9.53 -11.77 6.60
C GLN A 295 -8.47 -12.86 6.71
N LEU A 296 -7.25 -12.53 7.14
CA LEU A 296 -6.18 -13.52 7.28
C LEU A 296 -6.58 -14.55 8.33
N SER A 297 -6.52 -15.81 7.92
CA SER A 297 -6.79 -16.99 8.75
C SER A 297 -5.50 -17.77 8.93
N GLY A 298 -5.52 -18.90 9.63
CA GLY A 298 -4.34 -19.77 9.76
C GLY A 298 -3.60 -19.63 11.07
N ASN A 299 -2.50 -20.38 11.18
CA ASN A 299 -1.72 -20.48 12.41
C ASN A 299 -0.58 -19.46 12.43
N LEU A 300 -0.49 -18.68 13.51
CA LEU A 300 0.55 -17.66 13.68
C LEU A 300 1.97 -18.25 13.75
N SER A 301 2.13 -19.57 13.97
CA SER A 301 3.45 -20.22 14.00
C SER A 301 4.32 -19.97 12.75
N VAL A 302 3.73 -19.57 11.62
CA VAL A 302 4.46 -19.18 10.41
C VAL A 302 5.45 -18.02 10.63
N ILE A 303 5.20 -17.14 11.61
CA ILE A 303 6.10 -16.00 11.89
C ILE A 303 7.48 -16.46 12.36
N SER A 304 7.64 -17.71 12.84
CA SER A 304 8.94 -18.31 13.16
C SER A 304 9.91 -18.36 11.96
N LYS A 305 9.38 -18.23 10.73
CA LYS A 305 10.17 -18.21 9.49
C LYS A 305 10.56 -16.80 9.05
N TRP A 306 10.08 -15.76 9.72
CA TRP A 306 10.33 -14.37 9.34
C TRP A 306 11.73 -13.92 9.79
N GLY A 307 12.32 -13.02 9.01
CA GLY A 307 13.67 -12.50 9.25
C GLY A 307 13.76 -11.51 10.42
N ASP A 308 14.98 -11.08 10.72
CA ASP A 308 15.35 -10.24 11.87
C ASP A 308 15.25 -8.73 11.64
N ASN A 309 14.90 -8.32 10.42
CA ASN A 309 14.82 -6.92 10.02
C ASN A 309 13.57 -6.18 10.54
N LEU A 310 12.58 -6.90 11.07
CA LEU A 310 11.29 -6.33 11.46
C LEU A 310 11.40 -5.39 12.67
N GLU A 311 10.83 -4.21 12.51
CA GLU A 311 10.72 -3.16 13.53
C GLU A 311 9.26 -2.91 13.95
N TYR A 312 8.32 -3.12 13.03
CA TYR A 312 6.89 -2.90 13.24
C TYR A 312 6.08 -4.04 12.63
N ILE A 313 5.26 -4.71 13.46
CA ILE A 313 4.34 -5.76 13.03
C ILE A 313 2.94 -5.42 13.53
N ASN A 314 1.99 -5.31 12.61
CA ASN A 314 0.57 -5.18 12.93
C ASN A 314 -0.25 -6.21 12.15
N LEU A 315 -0.79 -7.20 12.87
CA LEU A 315 -1.68 -8.24 12.35
C LEU A 315 -3.07 -8.18 13.03
N SER A 316 -3.39 -7.06 13.68
CA SER A 316 -4.62 -6.92 14.44
C SER A 316 -5.88 -7.03 13.59
N GLN A 317 -7.02 -7.38 14.20
CA GLN A 317 -8.32 -7.47 13.54
C GLN A 317 -8.30 -8.42 12.32
N ASN A 318 -7.86 -9.65 12.56
CA ASN A 318 -7.86 -10.76 11.59
C ASN A 318 -8.53 -12.01 12.23
N GLN A 319 -8.40 -13.17 11.60
CA GLN A 319 -8.93 -14.45 12.06
C GLN A 319 -7.81 -15.44 12.42
N LEU A 320 -6.65 -14.93 12.88
CA LEU A 320 -5.49 -15.76 13.17
C LEU A 320 -5.71 -16.64 14.40
N THR A 321 -5.18 -17.86 14.35
CA THR A 321 -5.32 -18.90 15.37
C THR A 321 -3.97 -19.46 15.79
N GLY A 322 -3.99 -20.43 16.70
CA GLY A 322 -2.79 -21.10 17.20
C GLY A 322 -2.18 -20.37 18.39
N SER A 323 -0.89 -20.58 18.59
CA SER A 323 -0.09 -19.92 19.63
C SER A 323 1.01 -19.09 19.01
N MET A 324 1.44 -18.09 19.76
CA MET A 324 2.65 -17.36 19.42
C MET A 324 3.88 -18.28 19.64
N PRO A 325 4.78 -18.39 18.64
CA PRO A 325 5.99 -19.19 18.76
C PRO A 325 6.89 -18.74 19.91
N ASP A 326 7.61 -19.67 20.54
CA ASP A 326 8.57 -19.39 21.63
C ASP A 326 10.02 -19.41 21.13
N GLU A 327 10.24 -19.00 19.87
CA GLU A 327 11.56 -18.94 19.24
C GLU A 327 12.12 -17.50 19.25
N ALA A 328 13.31 -17.33 19.82
CA ALA A 328 13.70 -16.08 20.46
C ALA A 328 14.76 -15.19 19.80
N SER A 329 15.39 -15.60 18.70
CA SER A 329 16.56 -14.86 18.20
C SER A 329 16.30 -13.90 17.05
N GLN A 330 15.12 -13.92 16.43
CA GLN A 330 14.93 -13.19 15.17
C GLN A 330 14.48 -11.73 15.37
N PHE A 331 13.52 -11.42 16.23
CA PHE A 331 12.94 -10.06 16.29
C PHE A 331 13.71 -9.07 17.19
N LEU A 332 15.04 -9.01 17.04
CA LEU A 332 15.91 -8.14 17.86
C LEU A 332 15.71 -6.63 17.61
N ARG A 333 15.08 -6.26 16.49
CA ARG A 333 14.79 -4.87 16.12
C ARG A 333 13.36 -4.44 16.39
N LEU A 334 12.50 -5.36 16.85
CA LEU A 334 11.06 -5.14 16.96
C LEU A 334 10.74 -4.11 18.06
N ASN A 335 10.10 -3.02 17.65
CA ASN A 335 9.69 -1.92 18.53
C ASN A 335 8.19 -1.96 18.83
N TYR A 336 7.41 -2.45 17.87
CA TYR A 336 5.95 -2.43 17.91
C TYR A 336 5.38 -3.79 17.47
N LEU A 337 4.54 -4.38 18.30
CA LEU A 337 3.84 -5.62 18.01
C LEU A 337 2.37 -5.53 18.39
N ASN A 338 1.49 -5.60 17.38
CA ASN A 338 0.04 -5.64 17.59
C ASN A 338 -0.58 -6.88 16.93
N LEU A 339 -1.13 -7.76 17.77
CA LEU A 339 -1.84 -8.98 17.39
C LEU A 339 -3.29 -8.98 17.91
N SER A 340 -3.81 -7.82 18.30
CA SER A 340 -5.12 -7.71 18.94
C SER A 340 -6.26 -8.14 18.04
N HIS A 341 -7.41 -8.48 18.63
CA HIS A 341 -8.62 -8.87 17.89
C HIS A 341 -8.38 -10.03 16.93
N ASN A 342 -7.87 -11.14 17.46
CA ASN A 342 -7.67 -12.40 16.75
C ASN A 342 -8.24 -13.56 17.60
N ALA A 343 -7.97 -14.80 17.21
CA ALA A 343 -8.35 -16.00 17.96
C ALA A 343 -7.12 -16.76 18.49
N LEU A 344 -6.02 -16.04 18.81
CA LEU A 344 -4.80 -16.62 19.37
C LEU A 344 -5.06 -17.15 20.78
N SER A 345 -4.40 -18.25 21.13
CA SER A 345 -4.68 -19.02 22.36
C SER A 345 -3.39 -19.48 23.04
N ASN A 346 -3.51 -20.31 24.07
CA ASN A 346 -2.43 -20.78 24.95
C ASN A 346 -1.85 -19.66 25.84
N SER A 347 -0.74 -19.95 26.53
CA SER A 347 -0.06 -18.98 27.40
C SER A 347 0.79 -17.99 26.61
N LEU A 348 1.03 -16.82 27.20
CA LEU A 348 2.00 -15.85 26.70
C LEU A 348 3.40 -16.49 26.62
N PRO A 349 4.10 -16.43 25.48
CA PRO A 349 5.41 -17.07 25.33
C PRO A 349 6.51 -16.24 25.97
N LYS A 350 7.49 -16.92 26.58
CA LYS A 350 8.55 -16.29 27.38
C LYS A 350 9.50 -15.45 26.51
N VAL A 351 9.58 -15.77 25.22
CA VAL A 351 10.32 -14.99 24.23
C VAL A 351 10.02 -13.49 24.24
N LEU A 352 8.79 -13.07 24.57
CA LEU A 352 8.40 -11.66 24.60
C LEU A 352 9.27 -10.81 25.53
N MET A 353 9.88 -11.45 26.55
CA MET A 353 10.76 -10.81 27.52
C MET A 353 12.19 -10.60 26.97
N GLN A 354 12.51 -11.16 25.81
CA GLN A 354 13.84 -11.13 25.22
C GLN A 354 13.98 -10.10 24.10
N TYR A 355 12.87 -9.48 23.64
CA TYR A 355 12.92 -8.46 22.60
C TYR A 355 13.43 -7.13 23.15
N PRO A 356 14.66 -6.71 22.82
CA PRO A 356 15.38 -5.68 23.57
C PRO A 356 14.92 -4.25 23.26
N LYS A 357 14.09 -4.07 22.22
CA LYS A 357 13.58 -2.77 21.78
C LYS A 357 12.07 -2.63 21.85
N LEU A 358 11.35 -3.67 22.31
CA LEU A 358 9.89 -3.67 22.28
C LEU A 358 9.35 -2.60 23.22
N THR A 359 8.61 -1.64 22.65
CA THR A 359 8.00 -0.50 23.36
C THR A 359 6.49 -0.65 23.50
N ILE A 360 5.83 -1.16 22.47
CA ILE A 360 4.37 -1.36 22.45
C ILE A 360 4.07 -2.82 22.16
N LEU A 361 3.33 -3.45 23.06
CA LEU A 361 2.83 -4.80 22.92
C LEU A 361 1.32 -4.83 23.12
N ASP A 362 0.58 -5.17 22.06
CA ASP A 362 -0.87 -5.31 22.10
C ASP A 362 -1.30 -6.72 21.67
N LEU A 363 -1.78 -7.49 22.65
CA LEU A 363 -2.32 -8.84 22.51
C LEU A 363 -3.79 -8.88 22.95
N SER A 364 -4.45 -7.72 23.05
CA SER A 364 -5.81 -7.61 23.56
C SER A 364 -6.83 -8.30 22.66
N SER A 365 -7.99 -8.67 23.20
CA SER A 365 -9.07 -9.33 22.45
C SER A 365 -8.63 -10.61 21.73
N ASN A 366 -8.07 -11.55 22.49
CA ASN A 366 -7.66 -12.88 22.05
C ASN A 366 -8.19 -13.93 23.05
N LYS A 367 -7.64 -15.15 23.01
CA LYS A 367 -7.97 -16.28 23.92
C LYS A 367 -6.75 -16.71 24.74
N PHE A 368 -5.79 -15.82 25.00
CA PHE A 368 -4.61 -16.15 25.81
C PHE A 368 -5.01 -16.51 27.23
N GLY A 369 -4.41 -17.55 27.79
CA GLY A 369 -4.67 -18.06 29.13
C GLY A 369 -3.41 -18.18 29.98
N GLY A 370 -3.54 -18.76 31.17
CA GLY A 370 -2.43 -18.87 32.13
C GLY A 370 -2.08 -17.55 32.81
N PRO A 371 -0.99 -17.50 33.58
CA PRO A 371 -0.57 -16.30 34.30
C PRO A 371 0.07 -15.27 33.37
N ILE A 372 0.03 -14.00 33.79
CA ILE A 372 0.80 -12.93 33.15
C ILE A 372 2.31 -13.18 33.34
N LEU A 373 3.12 -12.86 32.32
CA LEU A 373 4.57 -12.82 32.47
C LEU A 373 4.95 -11.54 33.22
N THR A 374 5.16 -11.66 34.52
CA THR A 374 5.42 -10.53 35.44
C THR A 374 6.62 -9.68 35.04
N ASP A 375 7.62 -10.28 34.39
CA ASP A 375 8.82 -9.56 33.96
C ASP A 375 8.50 -8.51 32.88
N LEU A 376 7.41 -8.67 32.11
CA LEU A 376 6.93 -7.65 31.17
C LEU A 376 6.55 -6.35 31.87
N LEU A 377 6.02 -6.44 33.11
CA LEU A 377 5.68 -5.26 33.92
C LEU A 377 6.94 -4.52 34.42
N THR A 378 8.03 -5.26 34.56
CA THR A 378 9.34 -4.75 35.02
C THR A 378 10.30 -4.42 33.88
N SER A 379 9.86 -4.55 32.62
CA SER A 379 10.67 -4.27 31.45
C SER A 379 11.09 -2.80 31.41
N SER A 380 12.35 -2.55 31.05
CA SER A 380 12.88 -1.19 30.88
C SER A 380 12.56 -0.59 29.51
N THR A 381 11.94 -1.34 28.60
CA THR A 381 11.66 -0.87 27.23
C THR A 381 10.17 -0.71 26.97
N ILE A 382 9.33 -1.57 27.56
CA ILE A 382 7.88 -1.57 27.32
C ILE A 382 7.28 -0.32 27.95
N GLN A 383 6.62 0.48 27.13
CA GLN A 383 5.88 1.69 27.49
C GLN A 383 4.38 1.42 27.52
N GLU A 384 3.87 0.59 26.61
CA GLU A 384 2.46 0.23 26.56
C GLU A 384 2.26 -1.28 26.49
N LEU A 385 1.48 -1.81 27.42
CA LEU A 385 1.13 -3.23 27.49
C LEU A 385 -0.39 -3.39 27.50
N HIS A 386 -0.93 -3.95 26.42
CA HIS A 386 -2.35 -4.20 26.24
C HIS A 386 -2.62 -5.70 26.19
N LEU A 387 -3.21 -6.25 27.25
CA LEU A 387 -3.59 -7.65 27.43
C LEU A 387 -5.09 -7.81 27.69
N GLY A 388 -5.86 -6.73 27.55
CA GLY A 388 -7.29 -6.71 27.87
C GLY A 388 -8.10 -7.72 27.04
N ASN A 389 -9.24 -8.17 27.56
CA ASN A 389 -10.17 -9.08 26.87
C ASN A 389 -9.50 -10.40 26.44
N ASN A 390 -9.01 -11.16 27.41
CA ASN A 390 -8.39 -12.49 27.25
C ASN A 390 -8.90 -13.43 28.36
N SER A 391 -8.31 -14.62 28.48
CA SER A 391 -8.61 -15.62 29.52
C SER A 391 -7.47 -15.74 30.55
N LEU A 392 -6.68 -14.68 30.77
CA LEU A 392 -5.54 -14.69 31.70
C LEU A 392 -6.03 -14.81 33.14
N LEU A 393 -5.28 -15.53 33.97
CA LEU A 393 -5.71 -15.90 35.33
C LEU A 393 -4.56 -15.81 36.34
N GLY A 394 -4.91 -15.94 37.61
CA GLY A 394 -3.96 -15.92 38.73
C GLY A 394 -3.84 -14.53 39.37
N SER A 395 -2.98 -14.46 40.37
CA SER A 395 -2.66 -13.20 41.06
C SER A 395 -1.43 -12.55 40.43
N ILE A 396 -1.36 -11.22 40.49
CA ILE A 396 -0.24 -10.45 39.98
C ILE A 396 0.69 -10.14 41.16
N MET A 397 1.88 -10.75 41.16
CA MET A 397 2.92 -10.51 42.16
C MET A 397 4.27 -10.39 41.47
N PHE A 398 4.99 -9.29 41.67
CA PHE A 398 6.31 -9.07 41.08
C PHE A 398 7.14 -8.17 42.01
N SER A 399 8.46 -8.25 41.96
CA SER A 399 9.33 -7.34 42.73
C SER A 399 10.18 -6.55 41.77
N LEU A 400 10.17 -5.22 41.86
CA LEU A 400 11.20 -4.41 41.23
C LEU A 400 12.50 -4.56 42.03
N SER A 401 13.57 -5.01 41.38
CA SER A 401 14.92 -4.88 41.94
C SER A 401 15.30 -3.40 41.96
N SER A 402 15.96 -2.95 43.03
CA SER A 402 16.34 -1.55 43.29
C SER A 402 17.22 -0.86 42.22
N SER A 403 17.59 -1.58 41.14
CA SER A 403 18.46 -1.14 40.05
C SER A 403 17.78 -1.05 38.67
N LYS A 404 16.48 -1.37 38.54
CA LYS A 404 15.73 -1.27 37.26
C LYS A 404 14.48 -0.41 37.42
N ASN A 405 14.42 0.71 36.69
CA ASN A 405 13.19 1.48 36.52
C ASN A 405 12.43 0.96 35.30
N SER A 406 11.13 0.70 35.48
CA SER A 406 10.21 0.37 34.40
C SER A 406 9.77 1.64 33.68
N ASP A 407 9.74 1.62 32.35
CA ASP A 407 9.28 2.72 31.50
C ASP A 407 7.80 2.63 31.15
N LEU A 408 7.06 1.73 31.81
CA LEU A 408 5.64 1.48 31.55
C LEU A 408 4.78 2.72 31.85
N GLN A 409 4.04 3.16 30.84
CA GLN A 409 3.13 4.31 30.87
C GLN A 409 1.66 3.87 30.81
N LEU A 410 1.36 2.77 30.12
CA LEU A 410 0.01 2.23 30.00
C LEU A 410 0.00 0.73 30.29
N LEU A 411 -0.88 0.31 31.20
CA LEU A 411 -1.19 -1.08 31.46
C LEU A 411 -2.70 -1.34 31.32
N ASP A 412 -3.08 -2.16 30.34
CA ASP A 412 -4.43 -2.69 30.21
C ASP A 412 -4.43 -4.20 30.39
N ILE A 413 -5.03 -4.66 31.49
CA ILE A 413 -5.28 -6.08 31.79
C ILE A 413 -6.78 -6.33 32.02
N SER A 414 -7.63 -5.43 31.53
CA SER A 414 -9.08 -5.47 31.72
C SER A 414 -9.72 -6.73 31.12
N LYS A 415 -10.93 -7.10 31.54
CA LYS A 415 -11.70 -8.22 30.96
C LYS A 415 -10.88 -9.52 30.91
N ASN A 416 -10.37 -9.93 32.05
CA ASN A 416 -9.64 -11.18 32.25
C ASN A 416 -10.19 -11.90 33.49
N HIS A 417 -9.49 -12.92 34.00
CA HIS A 417 -9.84 -13.68 35.19
C HIS A 417 -8.81 -13.52 36.31
N PHE A 418 -8.12 -12.36 36.38
CA PHE A 418 -7.15 -12.10 37.44
C PHE A 418 -7.84 -12.00 38.81
N ASN A 419 -7.23 -12.56 39.85
CA ASN A 419 -7.78 -12.63 41.19
C ASN A 419 -6.79 -12.15 42.27
N GLY A 420 -7.20 -12.23 43.54
CA GLY A 420 -6.42 -11.73 44.67
C GLY A 420 -6.70 -10.27 44.98
N THR A 421 -5.81 -9.61 45.72
CA THR A 421 -5.93 -8.19 46.06
C THR A 421 -5.29 -7.29 45.00
N PHE A 422 -5.52 -5.97 45.09
CA PHE A 422 -4.78 -5.00 44.27
C PHE A 422 -3.25 -5.26 44.40
N PRO A 423 -2.51 -5.38 43.27
CA PRO A 423 -1.09 -5.73 43.33
C PRO A 423 -0.28 -4.60 43.96
N LYS A 424 0.31 -4.85 45.13
CA LYS A 424 1.00 -3.81 45.91
C LYS A 424 2.21 -3.26 45.15
N ASP A 425 2.89 -4.10 44.39
CA ASP A 425 4.08 -3.73 43.65
C ASP A 425 3.76 -2.84 42.43
N LEU A 426 2.52 -2.82 41.95
CA LEU A 426 2.09 -1.95 40.84
C LEU A 426 2.26 -0.45 41.16
N VAL A 427 2.19 -0.09 42.45
CA VAL A 427 2.40 1.30 42.89
C VAL A 427 3.84 1.79 42.72
N SER A 428 4.78 0.88 42.44
CA SER A 428 6.19 1.21 42.16
C SER A 428 6.42 1.66 40.71
N LEU A 429 5.44 1.46 39.82
CA LEU A 429 5.48 1.89 38.41
C LEU A 429 5.15 3.39 38.30
N THR A 430 6.01 4.24 38.86
CA THR A 430 5.76 5.68 39.01
C THR A 430 5.58 6.46 37.70
N ARG A 431 5.97 5.88 36.56
CA ARG A 431 5.77 6.45 35.21
C ARG A 431 4.37 6.18 34.61
N LEU A 432 3.56 5.36 35.28
CA LEU A 432 2.26 4.94 34.79
C LEU A 432 1.28 6.12 34.69
N GLN A 433 0.75 6.31 33.49
CA GLN A 433 -0.24 7.33 33.15
C GLN A 433 -1.65 6.75 33.02
N ALA A 434 -1.78 5.49 32.62
CA ALA A 434 -3.06 4.82 32.45
C ALA A 434 -3.02 3.39 33.01
N LEU A 435 -4.02 3.05 33.84
CA LEU A 435 -4.20 1.73 34.43
C LEU A 435 -5.63 1.25 34.25
N TYR A 436 -5.79 0.18 33.47
CA TYR A 436 -7.08 -0.46 33.21
C TYR A 436 -7.05 -1.90 33.73
N ILE A 437 -7.74 -2.15 34.85
CA ILE A 437 -7.87 -3.48 35.48
C ILE A 437 -9.33 -3.92 35.59
N SER A 438 -10.23 -3.21 34.90
CA SER A 438 -11.67 -3.43 34.95
C SER A 438 -12.08 -4.84 34.53
N ALA A 439 -13.26 -5.31 34.94
CA ALA A 439 -13.81 -6.61 34.55
C ALA A 439 -12.86 -7.79 34.86
N ASN A 440 -12.46 -7.91 36.12
CA ASN A 440 -11.63 -9.00 36.66
C ASN A 440 -12.24 -9.51 37.98
N ASN A 441 -11.52 -10.39 38.68
CA ASN A 441 -11.90 -10.97 39.98
C ASN A 441 -11.05 -10.41 41.13
N PHE A 442 -10.51 -9.19 41.02
CA PHE A 442 -9.77 -8.56 42.12
C PHE A 442 -10.68 -8.22 43.30
N SER A 443 -10.17 -8.36 44.52
CA SER A 443 -10.92 -8.22 45.77
C SER A 443 -10.13 -7.45 46.83
N GLY A 444 -10.74 -7.26 48.01
CA GLY A 444 -10.12 -6.53 49.12
C GLY A 444 -10.09 -5.01 48.90
N PRO A 445 -9.45 -4.24 49.81
CA PRO A 445 -9.40 -2.80 49.71
C PRO A 445 -8.32 -2.30 48.75
N LEU A 446 -8.56 -1.12 48.14
CA LEU A 446 -7.53 -0.38 47.42
C LEU A 446 -6.52 0.19 48.42
N PRO A 447 -5.20 0.03 48.19
CA PRO A 447 -4.19 0.54 49.11
C PRO A 447 -4.05 2.06 48.99
N SER A 448 -3.79 2.75 50.11
CA SER A 448 -3.51 4.19 50.10
C SER A 448 -2.23 4.55 49.31
N SER A 449 -1.31 3.60 49.14
CA SER A 449 -0.11 3.76 48.32
C SER A 449 -0.38 3.93 46.82
N ILE A 450 -1.61 3.72 46.33
CA ILE A 450 -1.98 4.04 44.94
C ILE A 450 -1.74 5.52 44.60
N GLY A 451 -1.72 6.40 45.62
CA GLY A 451 -1.35 7.80 45.47
C GLY A 451 0.10 8.06 45.03
N ASN A 452 0.97 7.04 45.11
CA ASN A 452 2.35 7.14 44.61
C ASN A 452 2.43 7.22 43.08
N LEU A 453 1.36 6.84 42.37
CA LEU A 453 1.25 6.95 40.91
C LEU A 453 0.91 8.39 40.50
N ILE A 454 1.83 9.31 40.77
CA ILE A 454 1.61 10.76 40.63
C ILE A 454 1.33 11.22 39.20
N LEU A 455 1.73 10.43 38.19
CA LEU A 455 1.49 10.73 36.77
C LEU A 455 0.18 10.12 36.24
N LEU A 456 -0.58 9.41 37.07
CA LEU A 456 -1.78 8.70 36.63
C LEU A 456 -2.86 9.69 36.20
N THR A 457 -3.33 9.54 34.96
CA THR A 457 -4.38 10.35 34.34
C THR A 457 -5.64 9.53 34.07
N SER A 458 -5.53 8.21 33.89
CA SER A 458 -6.67 7.33 33.65
C SER A 458 -6.62 6.11 34.55
N LEU A 459 -7.73 5.84 35.25
CA LEU A 459 -7.86 4.66 36.12
C LEU A 459 -9.24 4.02 35.96
N ASP A 460 -9.28 2.76 35.50
CA ASP A 460 -10.49 1.94 35.51
C ASP A 460 -10.30 0.67 36.34
N ILE A 461 -11.03 0.61 37.45
CA ILE A 461 -11.10 -0.54 38.36
C ILE A 461 -12.50 -1.15 38.40
N SER A 462 -13.39 -0.73 37.49
CA SER A 462 -14.79 -1.14 37.50
C SER A 462 -14.98 -2.65 37.28
N LEU A 463 -16.17 -3.18 37.58
CA LEU A 463 -16.50 -4.59 37.36
C LEU A 463 -15.50 -5.55 38.05
N ASN A 464 -15.26 -5.32 39.34
CA ASN A 464 -14.40 -6.16 40.19
C ASN A 464 -15.12 -6.45 41.52
N GLN A 465 -14.40 -6.96 42.51
CA GLN A 465 -14.89 -7.26 43.86
C GLN A 465 -14.17 -6.42 44.92
N PHE A 466 -13.70 -5.21 44.58
CA PHE A 466 -13.03 -4.32 45.54
C PHE A 466 -13.99 -3.89 46.64
N THR A 467 -13.47 -3.76 47.87
CA THR A 467 -14.23 -3.45 49.09
C THR A 467 -13.61 -2.27 49.84
N GLY A 468 -14.30 -1.77 50.86
CA GLY A 468 -13.78 -0.66 51.68
C GLY A 468 -13.84 0.70 50.96
N PRO A 469 -13.27 1.75 51.59
CA PRO A 469 -13.34 3.10 51.06
C PRO A 469 -12.39 3.36 49.90
N LEU A 470 -12.80 4.28 49.01
CA LEU A 470 -11.91 4.85 47.99
C LEU A 470 -10.80 5.68 48.68
N PRO A 471 -9.51 5.43 48.39
CA PRO A 471 -8.42 6.18 49.01
C PRO A 471 -8.47 7.68 48.66
N THR A 472 -8.40 8.54 49.68
CA THR A 472 -8.28 10.00 49.51
C THR A 472 -6.95 10.42 48.86
N THR A 473 -5.96 9.52 48.85
CA THR A 473 -4.64 9.71 48.26
C THR A 473 -4.60 9.55 46.74
N LEU A 474 -5.71 9.17 46.09
CA LEU A 474 -5.78 9.09 44.62
C LEU A 474 -5.40 10.44 43.97
N PRO A 475 -4.61 10.44 42.90
CA PRO A 475 -3.99 11.67 42.40
C PRO A 475 -5.02 12.60 41.75
N ASN A 476 -4.87 13.91 41.97
CA ASN A 476 -5.74 14.94 41.38
C ASN A 476 -5.61 15.06 39.85
N THR A 477 -4.54 14.49 39.28
CA THR A 477 -4.22 14.46 37.85
C THR A 477 -5.18 13.58 37.03
N LEU A 478 -6.01 12.76 37.67
CA LEU A 478 -6.96 11.89 36.97
C LEU A 478 -7.91 12.72 36.08
N LEU A 479 -7.93 12.42 34.80
CA LEU A 479 -8.85 12.93 33.79
C LEU A 479 -9.97 11.92 33.48
N PHE A 480 -9.71 10.63 33.70
CA PHE A 480 -10.67 9.55 33.58
C PHE A 480 -10.62 8.65 34.83
N PHE A 481 -11.79 8.34 35.38
CA PHE A 481 -11.92 7.46 36.54
C PHE A 481 -13.22 6.66 36.45
N ASN A 482 -13.14 5.34 36.69
CA ASN A 482 -14.30 4.48 36.82
C ASN A 482 -14.04 3.37 37.84
N ALA A 483 -14.92 3.29 38.83
CA ALA A 483 -14.92 2.32 39.91
C ALA A 483 -16.29 1.64 40.10
N SER A 484 -17.23 1.83 39.17
CA SER A 484 -18.56 1.22 39.18
C SER A 484 -18.48 -0.31 39.21
N TYR A 485 -19.56 -0.98 39.61
CA TYR A 485 -19.66 -2.43 39.69
C TYR A 485 -18.57 -3.07 40.58
N ASN A 486 -18.44 -2.58 41.82
CA ASN A 486 -17.63 -3.16 42.89
C ASN A 486 -18.47 -3.29 44.19
N ASP A 487 -17.84 -3.55 45.34
CA ASP A 487 -18.45 -3.56 46.68
C ASP A 487 -17.83 -2.50 47.62
N LEU A 488 -17.47 -1.35 47.04
CA LEU A 488 -16.87 -0.21 47.75
C LEU A 488 -17.86 0.44 48.72
N SER A 489 -17.34 1.07 49.77
CA SER A 489 -18.10 1.69 50.85
C SER A 489 -17.59 3.06 51.28
N GLY A 490 -18.34 3.79 52.11
CA GLY A 490 -17.93 5.08 52.65
C GLY A 490 -18.14 6.26 51.70
N SER A 491 -17.63 7.43 52.06
CA SER A 491 -17.84 8.68 51.30
C SER A 491 -16.91 8.81 50.09
N ILE A 492 -17.40 9.37 48.97
CA ILE A 492 -16.58 9.70 47.80
C ILE A 492 -15.59 10.84 48.14
N PRO A 493 -14.26 10.61 48.03
CA PRO A 493 -13.24 11.63 48.26
C PRO A 493 -13.43 12.89 47.40
N ALA A 494 -13.16 14.07 47.97
CA ALA A 494 -13.40 15.36 47.32
C ALA A 494 -12.70 15.51 45.95
N ASN A 495 -11.48 14.97 45.82
CA ASN A 495 -10.73 14.95 44.56
C ASN A 495 -11.39 14.15 43.43
N LEU A 496 -12.28 13.21 43.76
CA LEU A 496 -12.98 12.35 42.80
C LEU A 496 -14.40 12.85 42.49
N GLN A 497 -14.95 13.80 43.26
CA GLN A 497 -16.31 14.32 43.04
C GLN A 497 -16.48 15.07 41.71
N LYS A 498 -15.39 15.37 41.00
CA LYS A 498 -15.40 15.92 39.64
C LYS A 498 -15.89 14.92 38.57
N PHE A 499 -15.91 13.61 38.88
CA PHE A 499 -16.37 12.57 37.97
C PHE A 499 -17.88 12.34 38.08
N PRO A 500 -18.54 11.92 36.99
CA PRO A 500 -19.98 11.66 37.00
C PRO A 500 -20.35 10.50 37.95
N ASP A 501 -21.57 10.48 38.47
CA ASP A 501 -22.06 9.41 39.36
C ASP A 501 -21.95 8.02 38.72
N SER A 502 -22.03 7.93 37.38
CA SER A 502 -21.80 6.69 36.62
C SER A 502 -20.40 6.09 36.78
N SER A 503 -19.41 6.89 37.20
CA SER A 503 -18.07 6.40 37.54
C SER A 503 -18.05 5.64 38.86
N PHE A 504 -19.07 5.77 39.70
CA PHE A 504 -19.16 5.14 41.02
C PHE A 504 -20.29 4.13 41.10
N HIS A 505 -21.38 4.37 40.37
CA HIS A 505 -22.59 3.56 40.38
C HIS A 505 -22.94 3.08 38.97
N PRO A 506 -23.63 1.94 38.82
CA PRO A 506 -24.21 1.08 39.87
C PRO A 506 -23.19 0.10 40.47
N GLY A 507 -23.60 -0.71 41.46
CA GLY A 507 -22.80 -1.80 42.05
C GLY A 507 -22.29 -1.50 43.46
N ASN A 508 -21.79 -0.29 43.71
CA ASN A 508 -21.25 0.11 45.01
C ASN A 508 -22.35 0.59 45.98
N SER A 509 -23.24 -0.32 46.41
CA SER A 509 -24.42 0.04 47.22
C SER A 509 -24.11 0.71 48.58
N ARG A 510 -22.89 0.54 49.11
CA ARG A 510 -22.45 1.11 50.40
C ARG A 510 -21.64 2.39 50.26
N LEU A 511 -21.43 2.87 49.03
CA LEU A 511 -20.71 4.10 48.75
C LEU A 511 -21.70 5.27 48.82
N GLU A 512 -21.41 6.25 49.66
CA GLU A 512 -22.28 7.40 49.87
C GLU A 512 -22.15 8.36 48.67
N SER A 513 -23.26 8.61 48.00
CA SER A 513 -23.34 9.62 46.94
C SER A 513 -23.08 11.02 47.54
N PRO A 514 -22.49 11.98 46.80
CA PRO A 514 -22.18 13.30 47.36
C PRO A 514 -23.49 14.01 47.74
N THR A 515 -23.79 14.08 49.03
CA THR A 515 -24.93 14.84 49.53
C THR A 515 -24.53 16.29 49.72
N GLY A 516 -25.18 17.20 48.99
CA GLY A 516 -25.27 18.61 49.37
C GLY A 516 -26.09 18.77 50.66
N PRO A 517 -25.95 19.90 51.38
CA PRO A 517 -26.39 20.02 52.76
C PRO A 517 -27.92 20.06 52.89
N SER A 518 -28.34 19.66 54.09
CA SER A 518 -29.70 19.52 54.59
C SER A 518 -30.64 20.69 54.24
N GLY A 519 -31.83 20.36 53.74
CA GLY A 519 -32.92 21.31 53.54
C GLY A 519 -34.28 20.59 53.48
N THR A 520 -34.94 20.56 54.63
CA THR A 520 -36.39 20.36 54.86
C THR A 520 -37.06 19.09 54.32
N GLY A 521 -37.54 18.29 55.28
CA GLY A 521 -38.28 17.07 55.03
C GLY A 521 -39.54 17.27 54.20
N ILE A 522 -39.65 16.46 53.16
CA ILE A 522 -40.92 15.93 52.68
C ILE A 522 -40.65 14.46 52.38
N SER A 523 -41.32 13.57 53.09
CA SER A 523 -41.35 12.15 52.77
C SER A 523 -42.18 11.95 51.49
N PRO A 524 -41.74 11.14 50.52
CA PRO A 524 -42.67 10.50 49.60
C PRO A 524 -42.59 8.99 49.72
N SER A 525 -43.70 8.42 50.18
CA SER A 525 -44.32 7.16 49.76
C SER A 525 -43.49 6.19 48.91
N ARG A 526 -43.39 4.95 49.41
CA ARG A 526 -43.07 3.72 48.66
C ARG A 526 -43.61 3.76 47.22
N ILE A 527 -42.71 3.88 46.24
CA ILE A 527 -42.98 3.52 44.84
C ILE A 527 -42.25 2.21 44.53
N ARG A 528 -43.03 1.14 44.35
CA ARG A 528 -42.56 -0.11 43.72
C ARG A 528 -42.19 0.20 42.27
N HIS A 529 -40.90 0.19 41.93
CA HIS A 529 -40.50 0.20 40.53
C HIS A 529 -40.81 -1.15 39.87
N LYS A 530 -41.76 -1.12 38.92
CA LYS A 530 -41.99 -2.21 37.97
C LYS A 530 -40.77 -2.39 37.08
N HIS A 531 -40.42 -3.65 36.86
CA HIS A 531 -39.39 -4.12 35.94
C HIS A 531 -39.57 -3.50 34.53
N LEU A 532 -38.57 -2.76 34.02
CA LEU A 532 -38.56 -2.26 32.64
C LEU A 532 -38.43 -3.44 31.66
N LYS A 533 -39.27 -3.46 30.62
CA LYS A 533 -39.25 -4.48 29.55
C LYS A 533 -37.93 -4.44 28.76
N THR A 534 -37.41 -5.62 28.43
CA THR A 534 -36.12 -5.88 27.77
C THR A 534 -35.93 -5.09 26.46
N SER A 535 -37.00 -4.77 25.74
CA SER A 535 -36.96 -3.98 24.50
C SER A 535 -36.45 -2.54 24.68
N ILE A 536 -36.69 -1.91 25.83
CA ILE A 536 -36.21 -0.54 26.11
C ILE A 536 -34.74 -0.54 26.51
N LYS A 537 -34.25 -1.62 27.17
CA LYS A 537 -32.83 -1.79 27.48
C LYS A 537 -31.98 -1.94 26.21
N ILE A 538 -32.49 -2.67 25.21
CA ILE A 538 -31.82 -2.85 23.91
C ILE A 538 -31.78 -1.52 23.13
N ALA A 539 -32.85 -0.72 23.18
CA ALA A 539 -32.88 0.60 22.54
C ALA A 539 -31.87 1.59 23.16
N ILE A 540 -31.71 1.56 24.50
CA ILE A 540 -30.73 2.40 25.21
C ILE A 540 -29.30 1.95 24.89
N VAL A 541 -29.03 0.64 24.86
CA VAL A 541 -27.73 0.11 24.46
C VAL A 541 -27.43 0.47 22.99
N GLY A 542 -28.40 0.36 22.09
CA GLY A 542 -28.25 0.77 20.68
C GLY A 542 -27.96 2.26 20.53
N ALA A 543 -28.62 3.13 21.32
CA ALA A 543 -28.35 4.56 21.33
C ALA A 543 -26.96 4.89 21.91
N CYS A 544 -26.54 4.21 22.98
CA CYS A 544 -25.19 4.35 23.55
C CYS A 544 -24.11 3.89 22.57
N VAL A 545 -24.33 2.78 21.86
CA VAL A 545 -23.42 2.29 20.82
C VAL A 545 -23.35 3.28 19.66
N ALA A 546 -24.47 3.85 19.23
CA ALA A 546 -24.47 4.87 18.17
C ALA A 546 -23.69 6.13 18.59
N VAL A 547 -23.83 6.58 19.85
CA VAL A 547 -23.06 7.71 20.38
C VAL A 547 -21.57 7.38 20.47
N VAL A 548 -21.22 6.18 20.92
CA VAL A 548 -19.81 5.72 20.96
C VAL A 548 -19.22 5.62 19.56
N VAL A 549 -19.97 5.11 18.57
CA VAL A 549 -19.53 5.08 17.17
C VAL A 549 -19.35 6.49 16.60
N ILE A 550 -20.26 7.42 16.90
CA ILE A 550 -20.10 8.83 16.49
C ILE A 550 -18.88 9.47 17.14
N LEU A 551 -18.62 9.18 18.43
CA LEU A 551 -17.43 9.67 19.13
C LEU A 551 -16.14 9.05 18.59
N ILE A 552 -16.15 7.78 18.19
CA ILE A 552 -15.03 7.11 17.51
C ILE A 552 -14.80 7.73 16.14
N LEU A 553 -15.85 8.00 15.36
CA LEU A 553 -15.74 8.67 14.05
C LEU A 553 -15.24 10.11 14.20
N LEU A 554 -15.65 10.84 15.23
CA LEU A 554 -15.13 12.16 15.56
C LEU A 554 -13.68 12.10 16.04
N ALA A 555 -13.29 11.07 16.79
CA ALA A 555 -11.92 10.84 17.22
C ALA A 555 -11.02 10.46 16.03
N ILE A 556 -11.50 9.64 15.09
CA ILE A 556 -10.82 9.31 13.83
C ILE A 556 -10.70 10.58 12.98
N PHE A 557 -11.76 11.35 12.81
CA PHE A 557 -11.73 12.63 12.08
C PHE A 557 -10.75 13.63 12.72
N ALA A 558 -10.72 13.71 14.06
CA ALA A 558 -9.75 14.52 14.79
C ALA A 558 -8.32 13.98 14.66
N HIS A 559 -8.14 12.65 14.60
CA HIS A 559 -6.86 12.00 14.42
C HIS A 559 -6.32 12.19 12.99
N CYS A 560 -7.16 12.04 11.96
CA CYS A 560 -6.83 12.38 10.57
C CYS A 560 -6.46 13.87 10.42
N LYS A 561 -7.21 14.76 11.10
CA LYS A 561 -6.88 16.20 11.16
C LYS A 561 -5.58 16.49 11.94
N LYS A 562 -5.22 15.63 12.90
CA LYS A 562 -3.97 15.74 13.69
C LYS A 562 -2.76 15.17 12.95
N ILE A 563 -2.94 14.11 12.15
CA ILE A 563 -1.91 13.56 11.24
C ILE A 563 -1.66 14.53 10.08
N SER A 564 -2.70 15.16 9.53
CA SER A 564 -2.57 16.28 8.57
C SER A 564 -1.85 17.50 9.17
N ARG A 565 -1.89 17.67 10.51
CA ARG A 565 -1.13 18.67 11.26
C ARG A 565 0.22 18.16 11.80
N GLY A 566 0.57 16.90 11.54
CA GLY A 566 1.83 16.27 11.96
C GLY A 566 3.02 16.63 11.06
N SER A 567 2.77 17.26 9.92
CA SER A 567 3.75 18.11 9.24
C SER A 567 3.50 19.57 9.69
N HIS A 568 4.43 20.09 10.50
CA HIS A 568 4.53 21.43 11.11
C HIS A 568 3.85 21.75 12.46
N SER A 569 4.72 21.98 13.46
CA SER A 569 4.59 22.90 14.63
C SER A 569 4.18 24.32 14.17
N ASP A 570 3.48 25.22 14.88
CA ASP A 570 3.19 25.41 16.32
C ASP A 570 1.92 26.28 16.54
N LYS A 571 1.48 26.39 17.81
CA LYS A 571 0.26 26.96 18.44
C LYS A 571 -0.09 28.43 18.09
N VAL A 572 -1.36 28.91 18.13
CA VAL A 572 -2.04 29.55 19.31
C VAL A 572 -3.55 29.88 19.03
N THR A 573 -4.45 29.44 19.95
CA THR A 573 -5.77 29.92 20.52
C THR A 573 -6.70 30.91 19.74
N ASP A 574 -8.05 30.99 19.86
CA ASP A 574 -9.18 30.28 20.51
C ASP A 574 -10.50 30.78 19.85
N LYS A 575 -11.59 30.01 19.99
CA LYS A 575 -13.06 30.33 19.96
C LYS A 575 -13.65 31.44 19.05
N THR A 576 -14.67 31.08 18.26
CA THR A 576 -16.08 31.50 18.51
C THR A 576 -17.10 30.63 17.77
N LEU A 577 -18.25 30.50 18.43
CA LEU A 577 -19.46 29.74 18.16
C LEU A 577 -20.39 30.53 17.24
N GLU A 578 -21.06 29.92 16.24
CA GLU A 578 -22.45 30.28 15.91
C GLU A 578 -23.18 29.22 15.10
N ARG A 579 -24.49 29.12 15.40
CA ARG A 579 -25.45 28.08 15.04
C ARG A 579 -26.66 28.79 14.40
N ARG A 580 -27.08 28.40 13.21
CA ARG A 580 -28.41 28.64 12.57
C ARG A 580 -28.48 27.66 11.39
N THR A 581 -29.30 26.61 11.32
CA THR A 581 -30.78 26.48 11.37
C THR A 581 -31.52 27.40 10.40
N LEU A 582 -32.01 26.85 9.27
CA LEU A 582 -33.43 26.75 8.90
C LEU A 582 -33.66 26.51 7.39
N GLN A 583 -34.51 25.50 7.13
CA GLN A 583 -35.56 25.42 6.08
C GLN A 583 -35.11 25.26 4.61
N GLY A 584 -35.57 24.24 3.86
CA GLY A 584 -36.95 23.82 3.57
C GLY A 584 -37.15 24.11 2.07
N THR A 585 -37.44 23.17 1.16
CA THR A 585 -38.69 22.41 0.90
C THR A 585 -38.40 21.49 -0.31
N ALA A 586 -38.59 20.17 -0.27
CA ALA A 586 -39.84 19.41 -0.48
C ALA A 586 -40.46 19.53 -1.90
N THR A 587 -40.39 18.43 -2.66
CA THR A 587 -41.36 17.81 -3.62
C THR A 587 -40.54 16.92 -4.58
N SER A 588 -40.81 15.68 -4.95
CA SER A 588 -41.99 14.80 -4.87
C SER A 588 -41.57 13.37 -5.32
N ARG A 589 -42.07 12.34 -4.65
CA ARG A 589 -42.23 10.93 -5.09
C ARG A 589 -43.76 10.64 -5.00
N PRO A 590 -44.38 9.62 -5.65
CA PRO A 590 -44.00 8.18 -5.61
C PRO A 590 -44.40 7.35 -6.89
N LEU A 591 -44.01 6.08 -7.11
CA LEU A 591 -44.71 4.80 -6.79
C LEU A 591 -43.99 3.69 -7.62
N VAL A 592 -43.42 2.59 -7.10
CA VAL A 592 -43.94 1.22 -6.80
C VAL A 592 -44.89 0.58 -7.83
N LEU A 593 -44.46 -0.51 -8.52
CA LEU A 593 -45.08 -1.87 -8.57
C LEU A 593 -44.51 -2.77 -9.69
N SER A 594 -44.80 -4.08 -9.58
CA SER A 594 -44.06 -5.26 -10.06
C SER A 594 -44.65 -5.95 -11.32
N ALA A 595 -43.92 -7.02 -11.70
CA ALA A 595 -43.94 -8.06 -12.75
C ALA A 595 -45.24 -8.67 -13.34
N GLU A 596 -45.01 -9.31 -14.50
CA GLU A 596 -45.59 -10.56 -15.08
C GLU A 596 -46.58 -10.53 -16.26
N ASP A 597 -46.53 -11.65 -17.03
CA ASP A 597 -47.32 -12.16 -18.18
C ASP A 597 -46.75 -11.93 -19.63
N LEU A 598 -46.65 -12.89 -20.58
CA LEU A 598 -47.28 -14.21 -20.83
C LEU A 598 -46.58 -15.02 -21.97
N GLN A 599 -46.57 -16.36 -21.82
CA GLN A 599 -46.79 -17.47 -22.80
C GLN A 599 -46.01 -17.61 -24.14
N ALA A 600 -45.41 -18.79 -24.39
CA ALA A 600 -46.08 -19.97 -24.99
C ALA A 600 -45.10 -21.16 -25.24
N ALA A 601 -45.55 -22.38 -24.95
CA ALA A 601 -44.93 -23.68 -25.33
C ALA A 601 -45.71 -24.26 -26.56
N PRO A 602 -45.37 -25.40 -27.24
CA PRO A 602 -45.20 -26.73 -26.59
C PRO A 602 -44.38 -27.87 -27.29
N ARG A 603 -43.91 -28.83 -26.45
CA ARG A 603 -43.94 -30.34 -26.56
C ARG A 603 -43.11 -31.04 -27.68
N LYS A 604 -42.60 -32.28 -27.58
CA LYS A 604 -42.62 -33.53 -26.73
C LYS A 604 -41.49 -34.43 -27.35
N GLY A 605 -40.87 -35.47 -26.77
CA GLY A 605 -40.98 -36.24 -25.54
C GLY A 605 -40.14 -37.55 -25.63
N TYR A 606 -40.09 -38.28 -24.50
CA TYR A 606 -39.80 -39.72 -24.28
C TYR A 606 -38.36 -40.30 -24.24
N SER A 607 -37.99 -40.82 -23.05
CA SER A 607 -37.02 -41.91 -22.76
C SER A 607 -37.71 -43.30 -22.79
N PRO A 608 -37.04 -44.50 -22.73
CA PRO A 608 -36.37 -45.02 -21.51
C PRO A 608 -35.25 -46.14 -21.62
N SER A 609 -34.46 -46.27 -20.54
CA SER A 609 -33.98 -47.48 -19.79
C SER A 609 -33.02 -48.59 -20.32
N LYS A 610 -31.98 -48.85 -19.49
CA LYS A 610 -31.38 -50.14 -18.96
C LYS A 610 -30.64 -51.08 -19.97
N THR A 611 -29.50 -51.74 -19.73
CA THR A 611 -28.77 -52.30 -18.55
C THR A 611 -27.27 -52.59 -18.88
N SER A 612 -26.40 -52.45 -17.85
CA SER A 612 -25.17 -53.22 -17.49
C SER A 612 -23.98 -53.45 -18.44
N GLY A 613 -22.76 -53.13 -17.97
CA GLY A 613 -21.50 -53.78 -18.33
C GLY A 613 -20.26 -52.88 -18.30
N LEU A 614 -19.34 -53.14 -17.37
CA LEU A 614 -18.10 -52.40 -17.05
C LEU A 614 -17.17 -52.08 -18.25
N SER A 615 -16.62 -50.86 -18.33
CA SER A 615 -15.21 -50.57 -18.65
C SER A 615 -14.93 -49.05 -18.67
N TRP A 616 -13.72 -48.67 -18.25
CA TRP A 616 -13.18 -47.31 -18.10
C TRP A 616 -13.21 -46.44 -19.36
N SER A 617 -13.61 -45.18 -19.20
CA SER A 617 -13.15 -43.97 -19.91
C SER A 617 -13.79 -42.72 -19.26
N PRO A 618 -13.14 -41.54 -19.33
CA PRO A 618 -13.90 -40.35 -19.67
C PRO A 618 -13.19 -39.54 -20.76
N GLY A 619 -13.61 -39.74 -22.02
CA GLY A 619 -13.91 -38.60 -22.89
C GLY A 619 -15.39 -38.24 -22.65
N SER A 620 -15.94 -37.13 -23.08
CA SER A 620 -15.54 -36.02 -23.94
C SER A 620 -16.73 -35.05 -23.89
N GLY A 621 -16.57 -33.86 -24.47
CA GLY A 621 -17.52 -32.76 -24.30
C GLY A 621 -18.89 -32.96 -24.91
N GLU A 622 -19.73 -31.96 -24.63
CA GLU A 622 -20.66 -31.32 -25.56
C GLU A 622 -20.73 -29.84 -25.12
N SER A 623 -20.10 -28.95 -25.90
CA SER A 623 -20.73 -28.14 -26.96
C SER A 623 -21.73 -27.11 -26.38
N TYR A 624 -21.25 -25.88 -26.28
CA TYR A 624 -22.09 -24.68 -26.26
C TYR A 624 -21.79 -23.84 -27.52
N PRO A 625 -22.79 -23.12 -28.04
CA PRO A 625 -22.81 -22.61 -29.39
C PRO A 625 -21.95 -21.37 -29.61
N GLN A 626 -21.64 -21.17 -30.88
CA GLN A 626 -20.80 -20.15 -31.45
C GLN A 626 -21.51 -18.78 -31.46
N GLU A 627 -21.04 -17.84 -30.65
CA GLU A 627 -21.22 -16.39 -30.86
C GLU A 627 -19.87 -15.65 -30.68
N THR A 628 -19.23 -15.43 -31.83
CA THR A 628 -18.50 -14.24 -32.26
C THR A 628 -17.66 -13.45 -31.23
N ILE A 629 -16.45 -13.95 -30.94
CA ILE A 629 -15.36 -13.11 -30.43
C ILE A 629 -14.71 -12.37 -31.62
N GLY A 630 -14.63 -11.05 -31.51
CA GLY A 630 -13.97 -10.16 -32.47
C GLY A 630 -12.56 -10.62 -32.80
N ARG A 631 -12.39 -11.03 -34.05
CA ARG A 631 -11.15 -11.44 -34.70
C ARG A 631 -10.22 -10.23 -34.79
N LEU A 632 -9.23 -10.14 -33.89
CA LEU A 632 -8.07 -9.27 -34.10
C LEU A 632 -7.28 -9.85 -35.29
N ASP A 633 -7.38 -9.14 -36.42
CA ASP A 633 -6.89 -9.51 -37.74
C ASP A 633 -5.35 -9.41 -37.78
N VAL A 634 -4.64 -10.41 -37.26
CA VAL A 634 -3.21 -10.59 -37.57
C VAL A 634 -3.12 -11.27 -38.93
N ARG A 635 -3.09 -10.46 -39.99
CA ARG A 635 -2.91 -10.94 -41.36
C ARG A 635 -1.50 -11.51 -41.52
N SER A 636 -1.40 -12.83 -41.70
CA SER A 636 -0.25 -13.42 -42.39
C SER A 636 -0.34 -12.95 -43.85
N PRO A 637 0.74 -12.44 -44.47
CA PRO A 637 0.69 -12.09 -45.89
C PRO A 637 0.42 -13.36 -46.71
N ASP A 638 -0.54 -13.32 -47.64
CA ASP A 638 -0.95 -14.46 -48.48
C ASP A 638 0.18 -15.00 -49.40
N ARG A 639 1.38 -14.39 -49.34
CA ARG A 639 2.63 -14.90 -49.92
C ARG A 639 3.84 -14.21 -49.28
N LEU A 640 4.73 -14.98 -48.66
CA LEU A 640 6.07 -14.52 -48.29
C LEU A 640 6.91 -14.29 -49.57
N ALA A 641 7.02 -13.03 -50.02
CA ALA A 641 7.69 -12.64 -51.27
C ALA A 641 9.23 -12.50 -51.18
N GLY A 642 9.82 -12.95 -50.08
CA GLY A 642 11.25 -12.86 -49.77
C GLY A 642 12.01 -14.16 -49.99
N GLU A 643 13.29 -14.13 -49.60
CA GLU A 643 14.19 -15.27 -49.74
C GLU A 643 14.40 -15.97 -48.39
N LEU A 644 14.33 -17.30 -48.41
CA LEU A 644 14.65 -18.15 -47.27
C LEU A 644 16.09 -18.66 -47.39
N TYR A 645 16.87 -18.51 -46.33
CA TYR A 645 18.26 -18.90 -46.27
C TYR A 645 18.43 -20.02 -45.24
N PHE A 646 18.80 -21.19 -45.72
CA PHE A 646 19.16 -22.32 -44.86
C PHE A 646 20.61 -22.22 -44.42
N LEU A 647 20.83 -22.49 -43.14
CA LEU A 647 22.15 -22.60 -42.54
C LEU A 647 22.54 -24.07 -42.30
N ASP A 648 21.57 -24.97 -42.46
CA ASP A 648 21.73 -26.41 -42.36
C ASP A 648 21.07 -27.09 -43.57
N GLU A 649 21.79 -28.00 -44.23
CA GLU A 649 21.31 -28.70 -45.43
C GLU A 649 20.26 -29.77 -45.13
N THR A 650 20.00 -30.06 -43.85
CA THR A 650 19.04 -31.09 -43.42
C THR A 650 17.57 -30.66 -43.52
N ILE A 651 17.29 -29.39 -43.80
CA ILE A 651 15.93 -28.86 -43.92
C ILE A 651 15.79 -28.16 -45.26
N THR A 652 14.84 -28.61 -46.07
CA THR A 652 14.41 -27.96 -47.30
C THR A 652 12.93 -27.62 -47.17
N LEU A 653 12.59 -26.33 -47.22
CA LEU A 653 11.20 -25.86 -47.28
C LEU A 653 11.11 -24.62 -48.18
N THR A 654 9.99 -24.41 -48.85
CA THR A 654 9.76 -23.20 -49.65
C THR A 654 9.18 -22.08 -48.79
N PRO A 655 9.41 -20.79 -49.11
CA PRO A 655 8.72 -19.68 -48.44
C PRO A 655 7.20 -19.83 -48.44
N GLU A 656 6.64 -20.43 -49.49
CA GLU A 656 5.22 -20.75 -49.61
C GLU A 656 4.76 -21.81 -48.60
N GLU A 657 5.56 -22.86 -48.38
CA GLU A 657 5.29 -23.88 -47.35
C GLU A 657 5.35 -23.27 -45.95
N LEU A 658 6.33 -22.40 -45.67
CA LEU A 658 6.44 -21.70 -44.38
C LEU A 658 5.23 -20.79 -44.13
N SER A 659 4.74 -20.11 -45.17
CA SER A 659 3.60 -19.18 -45.08
C SER A 659 2.27 -19.89 -44.84
N ARG A 660 2.14 -21.15 -45.27
CA ARG A 660 0.92 -21.96 -45.12
C ARG A 660 0.94 -22.84 -43.87
N ALA A 661 2.11 -23.03 -43.25
CA ALA A 661 2.27 -23.85 -42.06
C ALA A 661 1.36 -23.36 -40.91
N PRO A 662 0.53 -24.23 -40.31
CA PRO A 662 -0.22 -23.89 -39.10
C PRO A 662 0.73 -23.42 -38.00
N ALA A 663 0.43 -22.27 -37.40
CA ALA A 663 1.27 -21.61 -36.42
C ALA A 663 0.55 -21.38 -35.09
N GLU A 664 1.13 -21.85 -33.98
CA GLU A 664 0.66 -21.60 -32.62
C GLU A 664 1.62 -20.63 -31.91
N VAL A 665 1.10 -19.62 -31.20
CA VAL A 665 1.95 -18.65 -30.49
C VAL A 665 2.60 -19.32 -29.27
N LEU A 666 3.94 -19.39 -29.25
CA LEU A 666 4.70 -19.89 -28.11
C LEU A 666 5.00 -18.81 -27.07
N GLY A 667 5.18 -17.56 -27.51
CA GLY A 667 5.45 -16.44 -26.61
C GLY A 667 5.94 -15.17 -27.31
N ARG A 668 5.96 -14.04 -26.58
CA ARG A 668 6.41 -12.74 -27.08
C ARG A 668 7.66 -12.28 -26.31
N SER A 669 8.58 -11.60 -27.00
CA SER A 669 9.81 -11.04 -26.43
C SER A 669 10.12 -9.68 -27.03
N ILE A 670 11.05 -8.93 -26.43
CA ILE A 670 11.54 -7.64 -26.95
C ILE A 670 12.10 -7.75 -28.38
N HIS A 671 12.53 -8.95 -28.78
CA HIS A 671 13.08 -9.21 -30.11
C HIS A 671 12.02 -9.62 -31.13
N GLY A 672 10.80 -9.97 -30.70
CA GLY A 672 9.81 -10.56 -31.59
C GLY A 672 8.90 -11.61 -30.95
N THR A 673 7.99 -12.16 -31.76
CA THR A 673 7.02 -13.20 -31.38
C THR A 673 7.50 -14.56 -31.88
N SER A 674 7.50 -15.57 -31.02
CA SER A 674 7.86 -16.95 -31.37
C SER A 674 6.59 -17.78 -31.62
N TYR A 675 6.61 -18.52 -32.71
CA TYR A 675 5.54 -19.41 -33.16
C TYR A 675 6.06 -20.84 -33.29
N ARG A 676 5.20 -21.81 -33.00
CA ARG A 676 5.39 -23.21 -33.37
C ARG A 676 4.77 -23.41 -34.73
N ALA A 677 5.58 -23.66 -35.74
CA ALA A 677 5.13 -23.99 -37.09
C ALA A 677 5.17 -25.51 -37.30
N ILE A 678 4.14 -26.04 -37.96
CA ILE A 678 4.06 -27.44 -38.37
C ILE A 678 4.17 -27.48 -39.89
N LEU A 679 5.24 -28.06 -40.41
CA LEU A 679 5.41 -28.23 -41.85
C LEU A 679 4.58 -29.42 -42.37
N ASP A 680 4.23 -29.40 -43.66
CA ASP A 680 3.44 -30.46 -44.30
C ASP A 680 4.11 -31.85 -44.25
N ASN A 681 5.44 -31.88 -44.13
CA ASN A 681 6.24 -33.09 -43.95
C ASN A 681 6.29 -33.61 -42.49
N GLY A 682 5.55 -32.97 -41.57
CA GLY A 682 5.45 -33.35 -40.16
C GLY A 682 6.57 -32.82 -39.25
N VAL A 683 7.51 -32.02 -39.77
CA VAL A 683 8.58 -31.40 -38.97
C VAL A 683 8.05 -30.20 -38.20
N PHE A 684 8.39 -30.12 -36.91
CA PHE A 684 8.06 -29.00 -36.03
C PHE A 684 9.22 -28.00 -35.96
N LEU A 685 8.94 -26.73 -36.21
CA LEU A 685 9.91 -25.64 -36.12
C LEU A 685 9.45 -24.54 -35.17
N THR A 686 10.43 -23.91 -34.53
CA THR A 686 10.23 -22.62 -33.87
C THR A 686 10.54 -21.51 -34.87
N VAL A 687 9.55 -20.69 -35.20
CA VAL A 687 9.67 -19.56 -36.10
C VAL A 687 9.53 -18.28 -35.28
N LYS A 688 10.59 -17.47 -35.22
CA LYS A 688 10.57 -16.21 -34.48
C LYS A 688 10.49 -15.03 -35.43
N TRP A 689 9.41 -14.28 -35.31
CA TRP A 689 9.15 -13.09 -36.10
C TRP A 689 9.76 -11.87 -35.43
N LEU A 690 10.79 -11.28 -36.04
CA LEU A 690 11.52 -10.17 -35.46
C LEU A 690 10.74 -8.86 -35.55
N ARG A 691 10.86 -8.02 -34.50
CA ARG A 691 10.25 -6.68 -34.46
C ARG A 691 10.97 -5.72 -35.43
N VAL A 692 10.24 -4.71 -35.90
CA VAL A 692 10.75 -3.65 -36.80
C VAL A 692 11.93 -2.92 -36.15
N GLY A 693 12.94 -2.59 -36.95
CA GLY A 693 14.15 -1.90 -36.47
C GLY A 693 15.10 -2.79 -35.66
N VAL A 694 14.69 -4.02 -35.32
CA VAL A 694 15.55 -4.94 -34.58
C VAL A 694 16.60 -5.56 -35.47
N ALA A 695 16.34 -5.94 -36.72
CA ALA A 695 17.33 -6.60 -37.58
C ALA A 695 18.39 -5.63 -38.16
N LYS A 696 19.67 -6.04 -38.14
CA LYS A 696 20.76 -5.34 -38.84
C LYS A 696 20.59 -5.32 -40.37
N PRO A 697 21.29 -4.46 -41.12
CA PRO A 697 21.31 -4.51 -42.58
C PRO A 697 21.67 -5.92 -43.11
N LYS A 698 21.04 -6.33 -44.22
CA LYS A 698 21.08 -7.71 -44.79
C LYS A 698 22.47 -8.36 -44.77
N LYS A 699 23.52 -7.61 -45.17
CA LYS A 699 24.90 -8.10 -45.28
C LYS A 699 25.51 -8.46 -43.92
N GLU A 700 25.25 -7.68 -42.89
CA GLU A 700 25.73 -7.95 -41.52
C GLU A 700 24.94 -9.08 -40.88
N PHE A 701 23.61 -9.05 -41.03
CA PHE A 701 22.73 -10.10 -40.53
C PHE A 701 23.12 -11.48 -41.08
N ALA A 702 23.35 -11.57 -42.40
CA ALA A 702 23.77 -12.81 -43.05
C ALA A 702 25.16 -13.29 -42.57
N LYS A 703 26.11 -12.38 -42.33
CA LYS A 703 27.45 -12.71 -41.82
C LYS A 703 27.37 -13.30 -40.41
N GLU A 704 26.50 -12.76 -39.57
CA GLU A 704 26.34 -13.17 -38.17
C GLU A 704 25.50 -14.45 -38.06
N ALA A 705 24.43 -14.57 -38.83
CA ALA A 705 23.66 -15.82 -38.96
C ALA A 705 24.55 -17.01 -39.35
N LYS A 706 25.50 -16.82 -40.28
CA LYS A 706 26.50 -17.84 -40.64
C LYS A 706 27.43 -18.25 -39.49
N LYS A 707 27.73 -17.38 -38.52
CA LYS A 707 28.52 -17.78 -37.34
C LYS A 707 27.75 -18.75 -36.44
N PHE A 708 26.42 -18.56 -36.35
CA PHE A 708 25.55 -19.41 -35.55
C PHE A 708 25.23 -20.76 -36.21
N ALA A 709 25.41 -20.88 -37.52
CA ALA A 709 25.24 -22.14 -38.27
C ALA A 709 26.10 -23.30 -37.75
N ASN A 710 27.29 -22.99 -37.21
CA ASN A 710 28.26 -23.99 -36.76
C ASN A 710 28.12 -24.36 -35.27
N ILE A 711 27.11 -23.84 -34.58
CA ILE A 711 26.87 -24.16 -33.16
C ILE A 711 26.12 -25.49 -33.07
N ARG A 712 26.85 -26.53 -32.65
CA ARG A 712 26.32 -27.88 -32.42
C ARG A 712 26.76 -28.35 -31.05
N HIS A 713 25.84 -28.30 -30.09
CA HIS A 713 26.06 -28.75 -28.71
C HIS A 713 24.75 -29.29 -28.13
N PRO A 714 24.75 -30.42 -27.39
CA PRO A 714 23.53 -31.04 -26.87
C PRO A 714 22.70 -30.11 -25.96
N ASN A 715 23.34 -29.15 -25.29
CA ASN A 715 22.68 -28.18 -24.40
C ASN A 715 22.49 -26.77 -25.01
N VAL A 716 22.60 -26.61 -26.33
CA VAL A 716 22.40 -25.32 -27.03
C VAL A 716 21.52 -25.54 -28.25
N VAL A 717 20.54 -24.65 -28.47
CA VAL A 717 19.63 -24.76 -29.61
C VAL A 717 20.31 -24.22 -30.87
N GLY A 718 20.46 -25.05 -31.90
CA GLY A 718 21.05 -24.65 -33.18
C GLY A 718 20.11 -23.77 -34.01
N LEU A 719 20.68 -22.84 -34.77
CA LEU A 719 19.93 -22.04 -35.74
C LEU A 719 19.86 -22.80 -37.08
N ARG A 720 18.66 -23.00 -37.62
CA ARG A 720 18.44 -23.74 -38.88
C ARG A 720 18.41 -22.86 -40.12
N GLY A 721 17.93 -21.62 -39.98
CA GLY A 721 17.83 -20.70 -41.09
C GLY A 721 17.22 -19.36 -40.70
N TYR A 722 17.10 -18.48 -41.68
CA TYR A 722 16.42 -17.20 -41.54
C TYR A 722 15.69 -16.82 -42.83
N TYR A 723 14.61 -16.08 -42.71
CA TYR A 723 13.87 -15.53 -43.84
C TYR A 723 14.08 -14.02 -43.93
N TRP A 724 14.35 -13.54 -45.15
CA TRP A 724 14.55 -12.13 -45.44
C TRP A 724 13.53 -11.62 -46.47
N GLY A 725 12.45 -11.01 -45.96
CA GLY A 725 11.38 -10.40 -46.76
C GLY A 725 11.75 -9.05 -47.39
N PRO A 726 10.94 -8.57 -48.34
CA PRO A 726 11.11 -7.26 -48.98
C PRO A 726 10.87 -6.09 -48.02
N SER A 727 9.99 -6.22 -47.02
CA SER A 727 9.72 -5.16 -46.03
C SER A 727 10.51 -5.32 -44.73
N GLN A 728 10.64 -4.25 -43.93
CA GLN A 728 11.29 -4.31 -42.61
C GLN A 728 10.53 -5.18 -41.59
N HIS A 729 9.23 -5.43 -41.84
CA HIS A 729 8.37 -6.24 -40.97
C HIS A 729 8.53 -7.74 -41.20
N GLU A 730 9.23 -8.16 -42.25
CA GLU A 730 9.28 -9.55 -42.71
C GLU A 730 10.69 -10.13 -42.50
N LYS A 731 11.06 -10.36 -41.24
CA LYS A 731 12.37 -10.93 -40.86
C LYS A 731 12.13 -12.05 -39.86
N LEU A 732 12.48 -13.29 -40.22
CA LEU A 732 12.22 -14.46 -39.39
C LEU A 732 13.51 -15.22 -39.09
N ILE A 733 13.55 -15.85 -37.92
CA ILE A 733 14.60 -16.79 -37.49
C ILE A 733 13.96 -18.17 -37.31
N LEU A 734 14.59 -19.21 -37.84
CA LEU A 734 14.11 -20.60 -37.75
C LEU A 734 15.06 -21.45 -36.90
N SER A 735 14.52 -22.13 -35.90
CA SER A 735 15.24 -23.09 -35.06
C SER A 735 14.41 -24.33 -34.78
N ASP A 736 15.03 -25.35 -34.19
CA ASP A 736 14.32 -26.56 -33.79
C ASP A 736 13.23 -26.27 -32.77
N TYR A 737 12.11 -26.97 -32.88
CA TYR A 737 11.10 -27.00 -31.82
C TYR A 737 11.47 -28.03 -30.77
N ILE A 738 11.46 -27.64 -29.50
CA ILE A 738 11.81 -28.49 -28.36
C ILE A 738 10.60 -28.66 -27.45
N SER A 739 10.29 -29.90 -27.10
CA SER A 739 9.15 -30.33 -26.28
C SER A 739 9.66 -30.99 -24.99
N PRO A 740 9.05 -30.76 -23.80
CA PRO A 740 7.71 -30.16 -23.55
C PRO A 740 7.63 -28.62 -23.55
N GLY A 741 8.74 -27.91 -23.75
CA GLY A 741 8.77 -26.45 -23.84
C GLY A 741 9.73 -25.82 -22.85
N SER A 742 9.46 -24.57 -22.45
CA SER A 742 10.40 -23.81 -21.59
C SER A 742 10.38 -24.24 -20.12
N LEU A 743 11.51 -24.09 -19.43
CA LEU A 743 11.64 -24.28 -17.98
C LEU A 743 10.67 -23.38 -17.19
N ALA A 744 10.37 -22.18 -17.71
CA ALA A 744 9.37 -21.29 -17.14
C ALA A 744 8.01 -21.97 -16.95
N SER A 745 7.61 -22.86 -17.85
CA SER A 745 6.34 -23.61 -17.76
C SER A 745 6.30 -24.57 -16.56
N PHE A 746 7.45 -24.96 -16.03
CA PHE A 746 7.58 -25.85 -14.86
C PHE A 746 7.81 -25.08 -13.54
N LEU A 747 8.26 -23.83 -13.64
CA LEU A 747 8.55 -22.98 -12.48
C LEU A 747 7.40 -22.01 -12.15
N TYR A 748 6.65 -21.56 -13.15
CA TYR A 748 5.58 -20.60 -13.00
C TYR A 748 4.24 -21.27 -13.34
N ASP A 749 3.44 -21.50 -12.30
CA ASP A 749 2.13 -22.13 -12.38
C ASP A 749 1.16 -21.24 -13.19
N ARG A 750 0.76 -21.67 -14.39
CA ARG A 750 -0.29 -21.02 -15.19
C ARG A 750 -1.54 -21.90 -15.21
N PRO A 751 -2.75 -21.32 -15.10
CA PRO A 751 -3.98 -22.09 -15.20
C PRO A 751 -4.11 -22.68 -16.62
N GLY A 752 -3.99 -24.00 -16.77
CA GLY A 752 -4.32 -24.66 -18.04
C GLY A 752 -3.54 -25.93 -18.44
N ARG A 753 -2.39 -26.28 -17.85
CA ARG A 753 -1.76 -27.60 -18.06
C ARG A 753 -1.02 -28.12 -16.83
N ARG A 754 -1.28 -29.39 -16.52
CA ARG A 754 -0.73 -30.18 -15.41
C ARG A 754 0.55 -30.88 -15.85
N GLY A 755 1.68 -30.53 -15.23
CA GLY A 755 2.88 -31.37 -15.17
C GLY A 755 3.30 -31.49 -13.71
N PRO A 756 3.87 -32.64 -13.26
CA PRO A 756 4.41 -32.74 -11.92
C PRO A 756 5.57 -31.74 -11.72
N PRO A 757 5.71 -31.12 -10.54
CA PRO A 757 6.80 -30.20 -10.26
C PRO A 757 8.15 -30.90 -10.38
N LEU A 758 9.17 -30.17 -10.84
CA LEU A 758 10.53 -30.70 -10.99
C LEU A 758 11.11 -31.12 -9.64
N THR A 759 11.58 -32.36 -9.56
CA THR A 759 12.33 -32.90 -8.42
C THR A 759 13.68 -32.19 -8.26
N TRP A 760 14.29 -32.28 -7.07
CA TRP A 760 15.63 -31.72 -6.84
C TRP A 760 16.70 -32.27 -7.78
N ALA A 761 16.67 -33.57 -8.06
CA ALA A 761 17.59 -34.22 -8.99
C ALA A 761 17.44 -33.64 -10.42
N GLN A 762 16.20 -33.44 -10.88
CA GLN A 762 15.92 -32.82 -12.18
C GLN A 762 16.37 -31.36 -12.22
N ARG A 763 16.15 -30.59 -11.14
CA ARG A 763 16.61 -29.18 -11.05
C ARG A 763 18.14 -29.07 -11.11
N LEU A 764 18.84 -29.93 -10.36
CA LEU A 764 20.31 -29.98 -10.41
C LEU A 764 20.80 -30.36 -11.80
N LYS A 765 20.18 -31.35 -12.44
CA LYS A 765 20.49 -31.75 -13.81
C LYS A 765 20.30 -30.58 -14.79
N VAL A 766 19.18 -29.87 -14.72
CA VAL A 766 18.91 -28.69 -15.55
C VAL A 766 19.98 -27.62 -15.35
N ALA A 767 20.38 -27.34 -14.10
CA ALA A 767 21.45 -26.37 -13.81
C ALA A 767 22.80 -26.79 -14.42
N VAL A 768 23.16 -28.08 -14.32
CA VAL A 768 24.38 -28.64 -14.91
C VAL A 768 24.35 -28.57 -16.43
N ASP A 769 23.21 -28.93 -17.05
CA ASP A 769 23.01 -28.89 -18.50
C ASP A 769 23.12 -27.45 -19.03
N VAL A 770 22.51 -26.47 -18.35
CA VAL A 770 22.64 -25.04 -18.67
C VAL A 770 24.09 -24.58 -18.52
N ALA A 771 24.77 -24.95 -17.43
CA ALA A 771 26.17 -24.59 -17.21
C ALA A 771 27.09 -25.15 -18.33
N ARG A 772 26.87 -26.39 -18.78
CA ARG A 772 27.60 -26.98 -19.91
C ARG A 772 27.36 -26.20 -21.21
N GLY A 773 26.11 -25.85 -21.49
CA GLY A 773 25.75 -25.04 -22.66
C GLY A 773 26.40 -23.66 -22.65
N LEU A 774 26.41 -22.98 -21.50
CA LEU A 774 27.07 -21.69 -21.31
C LEU A 774 28.59 -21.80 -21.44
N ASN A 775 29.19 -22.83 -20.86
CA ASN A 775 30.63 -23.08 -20.95
C ASN A 775 31.07 -23.24 -22.42
N TYR A 776 30.35 -24.03 -23.21
CA TYR A 776 30.60 -24.16 -24.65
C TYR A 776 30.44 -22.82 -25.40
N LEU A 777 29.38 -22.07 -25.11
CA LEU A 777 29.16 -20.77 -25.75
C LEU A 777 30.29 -19.78 -25.42
N HIS A 778 30.73 -19.70 -24.16
CA HIS A 778 31.69 -18.69 -23.72
C HIS A 778 33.13 -19.06 -24.06
N LEU A 779 33.53 -20.32 -23.84
CA LEU A 779 34.91 -20.74 -24.00
C LEU A 779 35.23 -21.20 -25.42
N ASP A 780 34.40 -22.08 -25.99
CA ASP A 780 34.71 -22.71 -27.29
C ASP A 780 34.27 -21.84 -28.48
N ARG A 781 33.20 -21.06 -28.30
CA ARG A 781 32.64 -20.21 -29.36
C ARG A 781 32.86 -18.73 -29.15
N SER A 782 33.29 -18.31 -27.96
CA SER A 782 33.42 -16.88 -27.58
C SER A 782 32.15 -16.07 -27.86
N VAL A 783 30.99 -16.73 -27.75
CA VAL A 783 29.67 -16.17 -27.98
C VAL A 783 29.05 -15.79 -26.62
N PRO A 784 28.82 -14.51 -26.33
CA PRO A 784 28.10 -14.11 -25.14
C PRO A 784 26.64 -14.55 -25.25
N HIS A 785 26.23 -15.40 -24.32
CA HIS A 785 24.85 -15.88 -24.20
C HIS A 785 23.85 -14.74 -23.93
N GLY A 786 24.26 -13.80 -23.06
CA GLY A 786 23.54 -12.67 -22.46
C GLY A 786 22.31 -13.03 -21.65
N ASN A 787 21.10 -12.69 -22.14
CA ASN A 787 19.90 -12.78 -21.31
C ASN A 787 19.44 -14.24 -21.06
N LEU A 788 19.98 -14.84 -19.99
CA LEU A 788 19.58 -16.15 -19.50
C LEU A 788 18.37 -16.03 -18.58
N LYS A 789 17.23 -16.54 -19.05
CA LYS A 789 15.98 -16.59 -18.28
C LYS A 789 15.29 -17.93 -18.48
N ALA A 790 14.40 -18.31 -17.56
CA ALA A 790 13.71 -19.60 -17.60
C ALA A 790 12.88 -19.82 -18.88
N THR A 791 12.44 -18.76 -19.57
CA THR A 791 11.73 -18.89 -20.86
C THR A 791 12.65 -19.29 -22.02
N ASN A 792 13.97 -19.05 -21.88
CA ASN A 792 14.99 -19.33 -22.89
C ASN A 792 15.72 -20.66 -22.64
N VAL A 793 15.38 -21.37 -21.56
CA VAL A 793 15.86 -22.72 -21.29
C VAL A 793 14.76 -23.69 -21.71
N LEU A 794 14.99 -24.43 -22.79
CA LEU A 794 14.04 -25.40 -23.31
C LEU A 794 14.38 -26.80 -22.78
N LEU A 795 13.38 -27.52 -22.30
CA LEU A 795 13.55 -28.89 -21.81
C LEU A 795 13.19 -29.85 -22.94
N ASP A 796 14.12 -30.75 -23.24
CA ASP A 796 14.03 -31.70 -24.35
C ASP A 796 13.79 -33.13 -23.84
N GLY A 797 12.70 -33.73 -24.33
CA GLY A 797 12.33 -35.12 -24.09
C GLY A 797 11.84 -35.41 -22.67
N LEU A 798 11.60 -36.70 -22.38
CA LEU A 798 11.14 -37.18 -21.07
C LEU A 798 12.22 -37.04 -19.98
N ASP A 799 13.50 -37.03 -20.38
CA ASP A 799 14.66 -36.88 -19.48
C ASP A 799 14.98 -35.41 -19.13
N LEU A 800 14.18 -34.46 -19.64
CA LEU A 800 14.29 -33.02 -19.41
C LEU A 800 15.72 -32.50 -19.60
N ASN A 801 16.33 -32.82 -20.75
CA ASN A 801 17.64 -32.29 -21.11
C ASN A 801 17.52 -30.80 -21.38
N ALA A 802 18.23 -29.96 -20.61
CA ALA A 802 18.10 -28.51 -20.76
C ALA A 802 18.95 -28.00 -21.93
N ARG A 803 18.34 -27.19 -22.80
CA ARG A 803 18.99 -26.53 -23.93
C ARG A 803 18.79 -25.02 -23.88
N VAL A 804 19.87 -24.26 -24.02
CA VAL A 804 19.83 -22.79 -24.04
C VAL A 804 19.45 -22.30 -25.45
N ALA A 805 18.37 -21.55 -25.54
CA ALA A 805 17.85 -20.93 -26.76
C ALA A 805 17.99 -19.39 -26.71
N ASP A 806 17.69 -18.71 -27.82
CA ASP A 806 17.66 -17.25 -27.94
C ASP A 806 18.96 -16.52 -27.49
N TYR A 807 20.08 -17.24 -27.48
CA TYR A 807 21.38 -16.66 -27.13
C TYR A 807 21.79 -15.60 -28.16
N SER A 808 22.44 -14.55 -27.68
CA SER A 808 23.00 -13.47 -28.51
C SER A 808 22.01 -12.59 -29.29
N LEU A 809 20.68 -12.72 -29.10
CA LEU A 809 19.70 -11.82 -29.72
C LEU A 809 19.68 -10.39 -29.12
N HIS A 810 20.25 -10.23 -27.92
CA HIS A 810 20.19 -9.04 -27.08
C HIS A 810 21.37 -8.04 -27.26
N ARG A 811 22.34 -8.32 -28.16
CA ARG A 811 23.50 -7.45 -28.47
C ARG A 811 23.74 -7.39 -30.01
N PRO A 812 24.64 -6.51 -30.52
CA PRO A 812 24.74 -6.15 -31.95
C PRO A 812 25.11 -7.25 -32.96
N SER A 813 25.02 -8.54 -32.63
CA SER A 813 25.34 -9.60 -33.60
C SER A 813 24.23 -9.76 -34.64
N LEU A 814 22.95 -9.80 -34.25
CA LEU A 814 21.84 -9.89 -35.21
C LEU A 814 20.95 -8.65 -35.23
N THR A 815 21.12 -7.76 -34.24
CA THR A 815 20.21 -6.65 -34.01
C THR A 815 20.88 -5.27 -34.05
N ALA A 816 20.17 -4.25 -34.57
CA ALA A 816 20.68 -2.87 -34.58
C ALA A 816 20.56 -2.28 -33.17
N THR A 817 21.63 -1.68 -32.66
CA THR A 817 21.68 -1.08 -31.32
C THR A 817 20.63 0.03 -31.18
N PRO A 818 19.81 0.05 -30.11
CA PRO A 818 19.11 1.26 -29.72
C PRO A 818 20.16 2.30 -29.31
N THR A 819 20.11 3.48 -29.90
CA THR A 819 20.89 4.63 -29.45
C THR A 819 20.37 5.11 -28.10
N LEU A 820 21.09 4.82 -27.01
CA LEU A 820 21.38 5.74 -25.89
C LEU A 820 22.56 5.17 -25.06
N PRO A 821 23.45 6.01 -24.50
CA PRO A 821 24.69 5.59 -23.85
C PRO A 821 24.51 5.23 -22.37
N ASN A 822 25.46 4.45 -21.84
CA ASN A 822 25.65 4.02 -20.43
C ASN A 822 25.17 2.59 -20.06
N TYR A 823 25.82 1.56 -20.62
CA TYR A 823 25.78 0.19 -20.05
C TYR A 823 27.12 -0.55 -20.20
N LEU A 824 28.24 0.18 -20.15
CA LEU A 824 29.59 -0.37 -20.23
C LEU A 824 30.42 -0.01 -18.98
N GLU A 825 29.90 -0.24 -17.78
CA GLU A 825 30.70 -0.13 -16.55
C GLU A 825 30.53 -1.26 -15.53
N SER A 826 29.64 -2.24 -15.73
CA SER A 826 29.47 -3.37 -14.80
C SER A 826 30.19 -4.66 -15.21
N ALA A 827 31.06 -4.64 -16.22
CA ALA A 827 31.77 -5.83 -16.73
C ALA A 827 33.30 -5.85 -16.47
N THR A 828 33.83 -4.93 -15.68
CA THR A 828 35.27 -4.85 -15.39
C THR A 828 35.57 -4.60 -13.92
N LEU A 829 35.17 -5.52 -13.04
CA LEU A 829 35.73 -5.66 -11.69
C LEU A 829 35.61 -7.13 -11.24
N ALA A 830 36.35 -8.01 -11.91
CA ALA A 830 36.60 -9.38 -11.44
C ALA A 830 37.88 -9.96 -12.08
N THR A 831 38.99 -9.24 -11.99
CA THR A 831 40.35 -9.81 -12.10
C THR A 831 41.33 -8.87 -11.38
N GLY A 832 41.77 -9.25 -10.18
CA GLY A 832 42.85 -8.55 -9.47
C GLY A 832 42.88 -8.83 -7.96
N ALA A 833 43.65 -9.88 -7.62
CA ALA A 833 44.05 -10.35 -6.27
C ALA A 833 42.97 -10.99 -5.39
#